data_AF-A0A7W6W2M3-F1
#
_entry.id   AF-A0A7W6W2M3-F1
#
_cell.length_a   1.000
_cell.length_b   1.000
_cell.length_c   1.000
_cell.angle_alpha   90.00
_cell.angle_beta   90.00
_cell.angle_gamma   90.00
#
_symmetry.space_group_name_H-M   'P 1'
#
loop_
_entity.id
_entity.type
_entity.pdbx_description
1 polymer ?
#
loop_
_entity_poly.entity_id
_entity_poly.type
_entity_poly.pdbx_seq_one_letter_code
_entity_poly.pdbx_strand_id
1 'polypeptide(L)'
;MTTYYVATTGSGGGNGSASSPFRTISDAMASDLKPGDEVVVRAGVYNESVNMYKDGSAAGYITLRSEVPGGAVIHSASGGANGINITANYVAVEGFEVYGSDSHGIVGDGVHHVRIADNVSHDNGASGIAFAGSDFITIEGNETYKNASSGWFSGISLYQNRNITGAPDDGSFRNIIRNNISHDNVTKTGAHTDGNGIIIDDFQSTQTSGHPNYTFKTLVDNNLVYENGSKGIQVTWSDSVTVKNNTAYHNNQDLLNDGTWRGELSNAQSSNNTWINNIAVADPSVNKNNTAIDNTSYGDYTNANVVWANNNTYNGTAGQASVRTDGGNAMPSTANGNKLGIDPKFLGAASDNFHLGSGSAAIDGGTAKYGVGSVDLDGHARVVGTVDMGAYESGSSSTPTTPTQPTTPTTPTQPTTPTQPTTPTAPTKEFIGTDGNDTMPHTGQSNGGNETFKGLGGNDVLKGGAGADVLDGGSGNDTASYAGSAAVNVNLTTGAASGGQAAGDKIASIENLTGSSYNDVLTGNKTSNVLTGGVGADKLDAGAGNDFLIGGAGKDIMTGGIGADTFILKAPTETGSGVNRDVITDFQHGVDKIDLSAIDANGSAAGNGTFHFQAQENALFDHKAGALAWHYEDHAGTASDVTVIQADMNGDGIHDFEVQLKGLVHLGAGDFLL
;
A
#
# COMPACT_ATOMS: atom_id res chain seq x y z
N MET A 1 -18.30 1.85 21.48
CA MET A 1 -18.39 1.77 20.02
C MET A 1 -19.68 2.35 19.51
N THR A 2 -19.61 3.65 19.30
CA THR A 2 -20.51 4.47 18.49
C THR A 2 -19.70 4.93 17.28
N THR A 3 -20.29 4.85 16.09
CA THR A 3 -19.67 5.38 14.87
C THR A 3 -20.26 6.74 14.56
N TYR A 4 -19.40 7.75 14.46
CA TYR A 4 -19.75 9.12 14.09
C TYR A 4 -19.25 9.41 12.68
N TYR A 5 -20.09 10.02 11.84
CA TYR A 5 -19.77 10.34 10.46
C TYR A 5 -19.46 11.82 10.29
N VAL A 6 -18.43 12.13 9.52
CA VAL A 6 -18.07 13.47 9.04
C VAL A 6 -18.23 13.50 7.52
N ALA A 7 -18.83 14.57 6.99
CA ALA A 7 -18.90 14.80 5.56
C ALA A 7 -18.82 16.30 5.26
N THR A 8 -18.15 16.68 4.17
CA THR A 8 -18.13 18.09 3.67
C THR A 8 -19.54 18.66 3.43
N THR A 9 -20.50 17.80 3.10
CA THR A 9 -21.93 18.11 2.94
C THR A 9 -22.73 18.16 4.25
N GLY A 10 -22.13 17.77 5.37
CA GLY A 10 -22.72 17.75 6.71
C GLY A 10 -23.04 19.13 7.27
N SER A 11 -23.45 19.20 8.54
CA SER A 11 -23.81 20.46 9.19
C SER A 11 -23.11 20.64 10.54
N GLY A 12 -22.83 21.89 10.93
CA GLY A 12 -22.29 22.22 12.26
C GLY A 12 -23.27 22.02 13.42
N GLY A 13 -24.49 21.54 13.13
CA GLY A 13 -25.46 21.04 14.11
C GLY A 13 -25.80 19.56 13.91
N GLY A 14 -24.99 18.84 13.13
CA GLY A 14 -25.13 17.40 12.93
C GLY A 14 -24.91 16.65 14.24
N ASN A 15 -25.48 15.45 14.36
CA ASN A 15 -25.30 14.59 15.54
C ASN A 15 -24.30 13.46 15.28
N GLY A 16 -23.61 13.48 14.13
CA GLY A 16 -22.67 12.44 13.71
C GLY A 16 -23.33 11.14 13.24
N SER A 17 -24.65 11.04 13.18
CA SER A 17 -25.28 9.86 12.55
C SER A 17 -25.05 9.85 11.04
N ALA A 18 -25.08 8.67 10.40
CA ALA A 18 -24.87 8.54 8.95
C ALA A 18 -25.81 9.41 8.09
N SER A 19 -27.00 9.74 8.63
CA SER A 19 -28.03 10.59 8.02
C SER A 19 -27.94 12.07 8.42
N SER A 20 -27.12 12.43 9.41
CA SER A 20 -26.88 13.81 9.85
C SER A 20 -25.42 13.98 10.33
N PRO A 21 -24.45 13.82 9.42
CA PRO A 21 -23.03 13.86 9.74
C PRO A 21 -22.58 15.25 10.20
N PHE A 22 -21.50 15.28 10.96
CA PHE A 22 -20.76 16.50 11.26
C PHE A 22 -20.20 17.11 9.97
N ARG A 23 -19.99 18.43 9.95
CA ARG A 23 -19.39 19.14 8.82
C ARG A 23 -17.86 19.08 8.82
N THR A 24 -17.25 19.15 9.99
CA THR A 24 -15.80 19.17 10.19
C THR A 24 -15.36 17.99 11.03
N ILE A 25 -14.10 17.59 10.88
CA ILE A 25 -13.48 16.57 11.72
C ILE A 25 -13.34 17.11 13.15
N SER A 26 -13.05 18.40 13.30
CA SER A 26 -13.00 19.11 14.59
C SER A 26 -14.31 19.05 15.37
N ASP A 27 -15.48 19.20 14.72
CA ASP A 27 -16.79 19.05 15.37
C ASP A 27 -16.98 17.62 15.92
N ALA A 28 -16.56 16.61 15.15
CA ALA A 28 -16.63 15.20 15.57
C ALA A 28 -15.64 14.90 16.71
N MET A 29 -14.41 15.39 16.63
CA MET A 29 -13.43 15.33 17.73
C MET A 29 -13.91 16.10 18.98
N ALA A 30 -14.78 17.11 18.83
CA ALA A 30 -15.41 17.82 19.93
C ALA A 30 -16.57 17.05 20.59
N SER A 31 -17.21 16.13 19.88
CA SER A 31 -18.28 15.27 20.42
C SER A 31 -17.83 14.38 21.59
N ASP A 32 -18.77 13.82 22.35
CA ASP A 32 -18.50 13.09 23.60
C ASP A 32 -18.00 11.63 23.39
N LEU A 33 -16.98 11.46 22.55
CA LEU A 33 -16.36 10.19 22.18
C LEU A 33 -15.94 9.38 23.42
N LYS A 34 -16.20 8.06 23.38
CA LYS A 34 -15.78 7.08 24.39
C LYS A 34 -14.72 6.13 23.86
N PRO A 35 -13.95 5.46 24.73
CA PRO A 35 -13.07 4.38 24.31
C PRO A 35 -13.77 3.33 23.45
N GLY A 36 -13.17 3.00 22.31
CA GLY A 36 -13.76 2.11 21.31
C GLY A 36 -14.79 2.78 20.40
N ASP A 37 -14.96 4.11 20.41
CA ASP A 37 -15.76 4.84 19.42
C ASP A 37 -14.92 5.21 18.20
N GLU A 38 -15.61 5.43 17.07
CA GLU A 38 -15.01 5.63 15.76
C GLU A 38 -15.54 6.91 15.12
N VAL A 39 -14.67 7.68 14.46
CA VAL A 39 -15.02 8.81 13.61
C VAL A 39 -14.62 8.50 12.18
N VAL A 40 -15.63 8.31 11.33
CA VAL A 40 -15.52 7.93 9.92
C VAL A 40 -15.70 9.17 9.06
N VAL A 41 -14.65 9.54 8.35
CA VAL A 41 -14.61 10.74 7.52
C VAL A 41 -14.88 10.36 6.07
N ARG A 42 -16.01 10.82 5.52
CA ARG A 42 -16.37 10.60 4.11
C ARG A 42 -15.43 11.37 3.19
N ALA A 43 -15.31 10.88 1.96
CA ALA A 43 -14.42 11.47 0.97
C ALA A 43 -14.65 12.99 0.76
N GLY A 44 -13.55 13.73 0.55
CA GLY A 44 -13.54 15.18 0.37
C GLY A 44 -12.38 15.88 1.08
N VAL A 45 -12.23 17.19 0.82
CA VAL A 45 -11.15 18.02 1.36
C VAL A 45 -11.61 18.81 2.58
N TYR A 46 -10.98 18.54 3.72
CA TYR A 46 -11.21 19.15 5.01
C TYR A 46 -10.10 20.18 5.28
N ASN A 47 -10.46 21.46 5.18
CA ASN A 47 -9.51 22.56 5.34
C ASN A 47 -9.40 22.97 6.81
N GLU A 48 -8.77 22.12 7.62
CA GLU A 48 -8.67 22.25 9.08
C GLU A 48 -7.41 21.56 9.64
N SER A 49 -7.02 21.94 10.86
CA SER A 49 -6.03 21.19 11.66
C SER A 49 -6.75 20.36 12.72
N VAL A 50 -6.62 19.04 12.63
CA VAL A 50 -7.35 18.10 13.49
C VAL A 50 -6.62 17.93 14.82
N ASN A 51 -7.36 17.94 15.92
CA ASN A 51 -6.81 17.72 17.26
C ASN A 51 -7.47 16.49 17.91
N MET A 52 -6.67 15.47 18.23
CA MET A 52 -7.10 14.29 18.98
C MET A 52 -6.65 14.43 20.44
N TYR A 53 -7.60 14.75 21.33
CA TYR A 53 -7.36 15.08 22.74
C TYR A 53 -8.27 14.29 23.71
N LYS A 54 -8.97 13.26 23.22
CA LYS A 54 -9.79 12.34 24.03
C LYS A 54 -9.12 10.97 24.03
N ASP A 55 -8.78 10.47 25.20
CA ASP A 55 -8.19 9.14 25.37
C ASP A 55 -9.19 8.03 25.01
N GLY A 56 -8.71 7.02 24.29
CA GLY A 56 -9.33 5.70 24.30
C GLY A 56 -8.98 4.92 25.57
N SER A 57 -8.84 3.61 25.46
CA SER A 57 -8.31 2.78 26.54
C SER A 57 -7.78 1.45 26.02
N ALA A 58 -7.15 0.65 26.88
CA ALA A 58 -6.80 -0.74 26.56
C ALA A 58 -8.00 -1.63 26.18
N ALA A 59 -9.24 -1.21 26.47
CA ALA A 59 -10.46 -1.91 26.05
C ALA A 59 -10.98 -1.48 24.65
N GLY A 60 -10.39 -0.44 24.04
CA GLY A 60 -10.81 0.08 22.75
C GLY A 60 -10.18 1.44 22.46
N TYR A 61 -9.57 1.55 21.28
CA TYR A 61 -9.00 2.80 20.78
C TYR A 61 -10.11 3.78 20.40
N ILE A 62 -9.85 5.09 20.42
CA ILE A 62 -10.66 6.03 19.63
C ILE A 62 -10.03 6.11 18.25
N THR A 63 -10.76 5.63 17.23
CA THR A 63 -10.28 5.59 15.85
C THR A 63 -10.83 6.78 15.08
N LEU A 64 -9.94 7.60 14.51
CA LEU A 64 -10.25 8.53 13.44
C LEU A 64 -9.81 7.86 12.14
N ARG A 65 -10.73 7.62 11.20
CA ARG A 65 -10.39 7.00 9.92
C ARG A 65 -11.13 7.61 8.75
N SER A 66 -10.55 7.51 7.56
CA SER A 66 -11.31 7.72 6.33
C SER A 66 -12.34 6.59 6.13
N GLU A 67 -13.47 6.92 5.48
CA GLU A 67 -14.46 5.94 5.01
C GLU A 67 -13.90 5.09 3.85
N VAL A 68 -12.96 5.68 3.11
CA VAL A 68 -12.32 5.23 1.86
C VAL A 68 -10.84 5.62 1.98
N PRO A 69 -9.85 4.71 2.06
CA PRO A 69 -8.43 5.08 2.16
C PRO A 69 -8.02 6.08 1.07
N GLY A 70 -7.32 7.16 1.44
CA GLY A 70 -6.97 8.29 0.58
C GLY A 70 -8.14 9.23 0.21
N GLY A 71 -9.39 8.79 0.36
CA GLY A 71 -10.57 9.58 -0.03
C GLY A 71 -10.83 10.83 0.82
N ALA A 72 -10.44 10.81 2.10
CA ALA A 72 -10.54 11.97 2.99
C ALA A 72 -9.18 12.67 3.10
N VAL A 73 -9.18 13.94 2.71
CA VAL A 73 -8.00 14.80 2.60
C VAL A 73 -8.03 15.84 3.72
N ILE A 74 -6.97 15.91 4.53
CA ILE A 74 -6.78 16.91 5.59
C ILE A 74 -5.73 17.91 5.11
N HIS A 75 -6.18 19.13 4.82
CA HIS A 75 -5.33 20.22 4.38
C HIS A 75 -5.33 21.32 5.44
N SER A 76 -4.25 21.44 6.22
CA SER A 76 -4.14 22.48 7.24
C SER A 76 -3.89 23.86 6.61
N ALA A 77 -4.56 24.90 7.12
CA ALA A 77 -4.35 26.26 6.64
C ALA A 77 -3.01 26.86 7.14
N SER A 78 -2.36 27.67 6.31
CA SER A 78 -1.09 28.36 6.62
C SER A 78 -1.14 29.13 7.95
N GLY A 79 -0.12 28.96 8.78
CA GLY A 79 0.03 29.62 10.08
C GLY A 79 0.90 28.87 11.11
N GLY A 80 1.72 27.89 10.72
CA GLY A 80 2.52 27.08 11.66
C GLY A 80 1.77 25.94 12.35
N ALA A 81 0.58 25.57 11.86
CA ALA A 81 -0.24 24.51 12.45
C ALA A 81 0.06 23.14 11.83
N ASN A 82 0.05 22.08 12.65
CA ASN A 82 0.15 20.68 12.18
C ASN A 82 -1.12 20.24 11.43
N GLY A 83 -1.04 19.19 10.60
CA GLY A 83 -2.21 18.57 9.97
C GLY A 83 -3.09 17.85 11.00
N ILE A 84 -2.54 16.82 11.66
CA ILE A 84 -3.16 16.08 12.76
C ILE A 84 -2.27 16.15 13.99
N ASN A 85 -2.81 16.68 15.08
CA ASN A 85 -2.14 16.85 16.37
C ASN A 85 -2.72 15.88 17.40
N ILE A 86 -1.90 14.95 17.90
CA ILE A 86 -2.29 13.88 18.82
C ILE A 86 -1.74 14.18 20.22
N THR A 87 -2.65 14.47 21.15
CA THR A 87 -2.37 14.68 22.58
C THR A 87 -3.13 13.67 23.46
N ALA A 88 -3.64 12.61 22.84
CA ALA A 88 -4.42 11.54 23.45
C ALA A 88 -3.75 10.18 23.30
N ASN A 89 -4.13 9.27 24.20
CA ASN A 89 -3.62 7.91 24.31
C ASN A 89 -4.66 6.89 23.84
N TYR A 90 -4.22 5.71 23.38
CA TYR A 90 -5.12 4.70 22.80
C TYR A 90 -5.97 5.28 21.67
N VAL A 91 -5.31 5.89 20.68
CA VAL A 91 -5.96 6.47 19.50
C VAL A 91 -5.36 5.95 18.20
N ALA A 92 -6.17 5.91 17.15
CA ALA A 92 -5.77 5.47 15.83
C ALA A 92 -6.10 6.53 14.76
N VAL A 93 -5.23 6.67 13.77
CA VAL A 93 -5.41 7.52 12.59
C VAL A 93 -5.17 6.65 11.36
N GLU A 94 -6.21 6.48 10.53
CA GLU A 94 -6.22 5.46 9.48
C GLU A 94 -6.71 5.99 8.13
N GLY A 95 -5.94 5.79 7.06
CA GLY A 95 -6.39 5.99 5.68
C GLY A 95 -6.53 7.43 5.17
N PHE A 96 -5.85 8.42 5.77
CA PHE A 96 -5.93 9.82 5.33
C PHE A 96 -4.80 10.26 4.40
N GLU A 97 -5.13 11.19 3.50
CA GLU A 97 -4.18 12.12 2.90
C GLU A 97 -4.02 13.36 3.82
N VAL A 98 -2.80 13.78 4.13
CA VAL A 98 -2.50 14.86 5.10
C VAL A 98 -1.40 15.80 4.60
N TYR A 99 -1.75 17.09 4.39
CA TYR A 99 -0.87 17.99 3.63
C TYR A 99 -0.92 19.48 3.94
N GLY A 100 0.10 20.18 3.42
CA GLY A 100 0.18 21.64 3.38
C GLY A 100 0.42 22.29 4.74
N SER A 101 0.80 21.49 5.74
CA SER A 101 1.23 21.98 7.05
C SER A 101 2.52 22.77 6.93
N ASP A 102 2.61 23.93 7.59
CA ASP A 102 3.90 24.63 7.80
C ASP A 102 4.80 23.89 8.80
N SER A 103 4.28 22.84 9.45
CA SER A 103 4.92 22.05 10.50
C SER A 103 4.76 20.56 10.15
N HIS A 104 4.44 19.68 11.10
CA HIS A 104 4.29 18.25 10.86
C HIS A 104 2.95 17.92 10.18
N GLY A 105 2.94 16.86 9.36
CA GLY A 105 1.70 16.29 8.83
C GLY A 105 0.89 15.63 9.94
N ILE A 106 1.42 14.55 10.52
CA ILE A 106 0.86 13.84 11.69
C ILE A 106 1.87 13.90 12.83
N VAL A 107 1.46 14.35 14.02
CA VAL A 107 2.37 14.45 15.18
C VAL A 107 1.72 14.01 16.49
N GLY A 108 2.51 13.36 17.36
CA GLY A 108 2.19 13.15 18.77
C GLY A 108 3.34 13.55 19.70
N ASP A 109 3.02 14.10 20.88
CA ASP A 109 4.00 14.47 21.91
C ASP A 109 3.56 13.99 23.29
N GLY A 110 4.41 13.20 23.94
CA GLY A 110 4.15 12.63 25.28
C GLY A 110 2.96 11.67 25.32
N VAL A 111 2.63 10.99 24.21
CA VAL A 111 1.48 10.08 24.08
C VAL A 111 1.88 8.61 24.06
N HIS A 112 0.94 7.74 24.40
CA HIS A 112 1.16 6.30 24.31
C HIS A 112 0.02 5.49 23.70
N HIS A 113 0.38 4.32 23.16
CA HIS A 113 -0.57 3.41 22.49
C HIS A 113 -1.26 4.11 21.32
N VAL A 114 -0.48 4.61 20.36
CA VAL A 114 -0.99 5.28 19.16
C VAL A 114 -0.72 4.42 17.93
N ARG A 115 -1.69 4.35 17.00
CA ARG A 115 -1.57 3.65 15.71
C ARG A 115 -1.77 4.63 14.57
N ILE A 116 -0.81 4.69 13.65
CA ILE A 116 -0.86 5.47 12.43
C ILE A 116 -0.77 4.47 11.28
N ALA A 117 -1.87 4.23 10.58
CA ALA A 117 -1.99 3.17 9.56
C ALA A 117 -2.45 3.71 8.20
N ASP A 118 -1.81 3.27 7.13
CA ASP A 118 -2.28 3.48 5.75
C ASP A 118 -2.51 4.97 5.38
N ASN A 119 -1.77 5.88 6.02
CA ASN A 119 -1.85 7.31 5.76
C ASN A 119 -0.77 7.76 4.79
N VAL A 120 -1.00 8.95 4.26
CA VAL A 120 -0.23 9.59 3.22
C VAL A 120 0.09 10.99 3.69
N SER A 121 1.37 11.30 3.92
CA SER A 121 1.77 12.55 4.58
C SER A 121 2.98 13.19 3.90
N HIS A 122 2.81 14.40 3.38
CA HIS A 122 3.74 14.96 2.39
C HIS A 122 3.62 16.50 2.25
N ASP A 123 4.57 17.10 1.54
CA ASP A 123 4.63 18.56 1.27
C ASP A 123 4.40 19.42 2.53
N ASN A 124 4.75 18.86 3.70
CA ASN A 124 4.68 19.50 5.00
C ASN A 124 6.04 20.15 5.35
N GLY A 125 6.01 21.23 6.13
CA GLY A 125 7.19 22.02 6.49
C GLY A 125 8.20 21.25 7.34
N ALA A 126 7.70 20.38 8.23
CA ALA A 126 8.47 19.47 9.07
C ALA A 126 8.19 18.00 8.67
N SER A 127 8.40 17.03 9.56
CA SER A 127 8.22 15.61 9.24
C SER A 127 6.81 15.24 8.79
N GLY A 128 6.69 14.25 7.92
CA GLY A 128 5.39 13.67 7.53
C GLY A 128 4.70 13.00 8.72
N ILE A 129 5.44 12.16 9.46
CA ILE A 129 4.99 11.55 10.71
C ILE A 129 6.08 11.76 11.78
N ALA A 130 5.71 12.30 12.95
CA ALA A 130 6.65 12.49 14.07
C ALA A 130 6.03 12.13 15.43
N PHE A 131 6.79 11.44 16.27
CA PHE A 131 6.44 11.29 17.69
C PHE A 131 7.61 11.71 18.57
N ALA A 132 7.31 12.57 19.55
CA ALA A 132 8.23 13.04 20.57
C ALA A 132 7.85 12.47 21.94
N GLY A 133 8.82 12.11 22.79
CA GLY A 133 8.57 11.80 24.20
C GLY A 133 7.67 10.59 24.49
N SER A 134 7.39 9.77 23.47
CA SER A 134 6.23 8.85 23.43
C SER A 134 6.60 7.40 23.74
N ASP A 135 5.60 6.50 23.79
CA ASP A 135 5.76 5.06 24.04
C ASP A 135 4.67 4.23 23.33
N PHE A 136 4.89 2.95 23.03
CA PHE A 136 3.88 2.09 22.37
C PHE A 136 3.32 2.69 21.05
N ILE A 137 4.20 3.15 20.17
CA ILE A 137 3.83 3.81 18.89
C ILE A 137 3.94 2.82 17.72
N THR A 138 2.86 2.63 16.97
CA THR A 138 2.83 1.81 15.75
C THR A 138 2.59 2.69 14.53
N ILE A 139 3.47 2.61 13.54
CA ILE A 139 3.42 3.34 12.26
C ILE A 139 3.55 2.28 11.16
N GLU A 140 2.43 1.90 10.54
CA GLU A 140 2.38 0.78 9.59
C GLU A 140 1.69 1.16 8.27
N GLY A 141 2.23 0.77 7.11
CA GLY A 141 1.57 0.96 5.81
C GLY A 141 1.53 2.40 5.25
N ASN A 142 2.26 3.36 5.83
CA ASN A 142 2.16 4.77 5.44
C ASN A 142 3.15 5.14 4.32
N GLU A 143 2.80 6.13 3.48
CA GLU A 143 3.72 6.81 2.57
C GLU A 143 4.06 8.22 3.08
N THR A 144 5.36 8.56 3.13
CA THR A 144 5.80 9.91 3.51
C THR A 144 6.83 10.48 2.55
N TYR A 145 6.51 11.58 1.86
CA TYR A 145 7.42 12.14 0.85
C TYR A 145 7.34 13.66 0.70
N LYS A 146 8.34 14.33 0.10
CA LYS A 146 8.42 15.81 -0.01
C LYS A 146 8.28 16.61 1.30
N ASN A 147 8.29 15.97 2.46
CA ASN A 147 8.23 16.64 3.75
C ASN A 147 9.57 17.31 4.09
N ALA A 148 9.65 17.89 5.30
CA ALA A 148 10.88 18.41 5.87
C ALA A 148 11.54 19.48 4.98
N SER A 149 10.74 20.41 4.47
CA SER A 149 11.22 21.47 3.56
C SER A 149 12.26 22.42 4.18
N SER A 150 12.47 22.37 5.50
CA SER A 150 13.61 22.99 6.18
C SER A 150 13.90 22.32 7.54
N GLY A 151 15.11 22.49 8.09
CA GLY A 151 15.39 22.21 9.50
C GLY A 151 15.91 20.81 9.84
N TRP A 152 15.36 20.20 10.90
CA TRP A 152 15.86 19.00 11.59
C TRP A 152 14.80 17.88 11.57
N PHE A 153 14.30 17.56 10.37
CA PHE A 153 13.12 16.71 10.19
C PHE A 153 13.40 15.56 9.21
N SER A 154 12.48 14.61 9.08
CA SER A 154 12.62 13.37 8.29
C SER A 154 11.24 12.90 7.84
N GLY A 155 11.12 11.93 6.92
CA GLY A 155 9.80 11.40 6.52
C GLY A 155 9.03 10.87 7.73
N ILE A 156 9.63 9.90 8.43
CA ILE A 156 9.15 9.34 9.71
C ILE A 156 10.20 9.59 10.81
N SER A 157 9.78 10.07 11.98
CA SER A 157 10.66 10.34 13.13
C SER A 157 10.08 9.81 14.45
N LEU A 158 10.89 9.04 15.18
CA LEU A 158 10.69 8.78 16.62
C LEU A 158 11.82 9.45 17.40
N TYR A 159 11.49 10.49 18.16
CA TYR A 159 12.44 11.35 18.87
C TYR A 159 12.21 11.27 20.38
N GLN A 160 13.27 11.03 21.14
CA GLN A 160 13.25 11.09 22.60
C GLN A 160 12.15 10.24 23.27
N ASN A 161 11.80 9.06 22.76
CA ASN A 161 10.81 8.20 23.42
C ASN A 161 11.19 7.92 24.89
N ARG A 162 10.19 7.75 25.76
CA ARG A 162 10.35 7.57 27.22
C ARG A 162 9.35 6.53 27.72
N ASN A 163 9.66 5.81 28.80
CA ASN A 163 8.68 4.93 29.46
C ASN A 163 7.68 5.74 30.28
N ILE A 164 6.78 6.45 29.60
CA ILE A 164 5.73 7.27 30.22
C ILE A 164 4.58 6.42 30.78
N THR A 165 4.45 5.16 30.34
CA THR A 165 3.43 4.22 30.81
C THR A 165 3.78 3.58 32.15
N GLY A 166 5.07 3.48 32.48
CA GLY A 166 5.55 2.68 33.62
C GLY A 166 5.36 1.17 33.45
N ALA A 167 4.96 0.71 32.26
CA ALA A 167 4.78 -0.72 31.99
C ALA A 167 6.13 -1.47 32.14
N PRO A 168 6.13 -2.76 32.52
CA PRO A 168 7.32 -3.60 32.55
C PRO A 168 7.81 -3.95 31.13
N ASP A 169 9.06 -4.40 31.01
CA ASP A 169 9.53 -5.07 29.80
C ASP A 169 9.00 -6.52 29.81
N ASP A 170 8.17 -6.86 28.84
CA ASP A 170 7.67 -8.21 28.57
C ASP A 170 8.44 -8.88 27.41
N GLY A 171 9.44 -8.19 26.85
CA GLY A 171 10.23 -8.63 25.71
C GLY A 171 9.60 -8.36 24.34
N SER A 172 8.42 -7.73 24.27
CA SER A 172 7.80 -7.29 23.02
C SER A 172 8.50 -6.06 22.41
N PHE A 173 8.12 -5.71 21.18
CA PHE A 173 8.46 -4.42 20.59
C PHE A 173 7.41 -3.40 21.01
N ARG A 174 7.82 -2.29 21.61
CA ARG A 174 6.91 -1.20 21.98
C ARG A 174 6.65 -0.28 20.81
N ASN A 175 7.72 0.17 20.14
CA ASN A 175 7.59 0.99 18.94
C ASN A 175 7.82 0.13 17.70
N ILE A 176 6.98 0.29 16.69
CA ILE A 176 6.98 -0.48 15.46
C ILE A 176 6.82 0.50 14.29
N ILE A 177 7.80 0.51 13.39
CA ILE A 177 7.75 1.17 12.09
C ILE A 177 7.83 0.07 11.04
N ARG A 178 6.73 -0.24 10.36
CA ARG A 178 6.64 -1.38 9.45
C ARG A 178 5.93 -1.05 8.13
N ASN A 179 6.31 -1.70 7.01
CA ASN A 179 5.58 -1.61 5.73
C ASN A 179 5.40 -0.17 5.22
N ASN A 180 6.27 0.78 5.60
CA ASN A 180 6.14 2.17 5.16
C ASN A 180 7.04 2.42 3.93
N ILE A 181 6.61 3.36 3.09
CA ILE A 181 7.40 3.93 2.00
C ILE A 181 7.77 5.36 2.39
N SER A 182 9.05 5.73 2.28
CA SER A 182 9.49 7.10 2.60
C SER A 182 10.55 7.59 1.63
N HIS A 183 10.20 8.56 0.79
CA HIS A 183 11.03 9.02 -0.31
C HIS A 183 11.02 10.53 -0.50
N ASP A 184 11.91 11.10 -1.32
CA ASP A 184 11.89 12.52 -1.70
C ASP A 184 11.80 13.53 -0.52
N ASN A 185 12.10 13.17 0.73
CA ASN A 185 12.00 14.12 1.84
C ASN A 185 13.20 15.10 1.79
N VAL A 186 12.94 16.38 2.10
CA VAL A 186 13.88 17.52 1.96
C VAL A 186 14.17 17.93 0.50
N THR A 187 13.19 18.54 -0.18
CA THR A 187 13.33 18.87 -1.62
C THR A 187 13.92 20.24 -1.98
N LYS A 188 13.96 21.26 -1.07
CA LYS A 188 14.29 22.65 -1.49
C LYS A 188 15.11 23.48 -0.49
N THR A 189 16.36 23.76 -0.90
CA THR A 189 17.22 24.90 -0.49
C THR A 189 17.56 25.06 1.00
N GLY A 190 18.77 24.65 1.36
CA GLY A 190 19.36 24.80 2.68
C GLY A 190 20.36 23.67 2.92
N ALA A 191 21.32 23.84 3.83
CA ALA A 191 22.08 22.69 4.31
C ALA A 191 21.30 22.06 5.46
N HIS A 192 20.78 20.84 5.26
CA HIS A 192 19.96 20.16 6.25
C HIS A 192 20.80 19.18 7.06
N THR A 193 20.75 19.19 8.37
CA THR A 193 21.45 18.19 9.20
C THR A 193 20.72 16.86 9.21
N ASP A 194 19.39 16.90 9.24
CA ASP A 194 18.50 15.75 9.16
C ASP A 194 17.57 15.90 7.93
N GLY A 195 17.14 14.75 7.42
CA GLY A 195 16.38 14.69 6.17
C GLY A 195 16.18 13.25 5.72
N ASN A 196 16.00 12.36 6.70
CA ASN A 196 16.13 10.93 6.49
C ASN A 196 14.78 10.35 6.04
N GLY A 197 14.79 9.15 5.47
CA GLY A 197 13.54 8.41 5.25
C GLY A 197 12.89 8.06 6.59
N ILE A 198 13.66 7.41 7.47
CA ILE A 198 13.27 7.04 8.85
C ILE A 198 14.39 7.43 9.82
N ILE A 199 14.06 8.09 10.93
CA ILE A 199 15.00 8.35 12.04
C ILE A 199 14.45 7.86 13.40
N ILE A 200 15.35 7.22 14.16
CA ILE A 200 15.21 6.93 15.60
C ILE A 200 16.30 7.72 16.33
N ASP A 201 15.92 8.69 17.18
CA ASP A 201 16.87 9.61 17.83
C ASP A 201 16.65 9.85 19.34
N ASP A 202 17.76 10.03 20.05
CA ASP A 202 17.90 10.42 21.46
C ASP A 202 17.08 9.61 22.49
N PHE A 203 16.99 8.30 22.29
CA PHE A 203 16.42 7.36 23.26
C PHE A 203 17.33 7.20 24.50
N GLN A 204 18.65 7.42 24.37
CA GLN A 204 19.62 7.29 25.47
C GLN A 204 19.89 8.60 26.26
N SER A 205 19.11 9.66 26.02
CA SER A 205 19.44 11.05 26.38
C SER A 205 20.05 11.27 27.75
N THR A 206 21.32 11.66 27.75
CA THR A 206 22.08 12.06 28.94
C THR A 206 21.85 13.53 29.34
N GLN A 207 20.94 14.24 28.65
CA GLN A 207 20.90 15.71 28.64
C GLN A 207 20.03 16.36 29.73
N THR A 208 19.16 15.60 30.43
CA THR A 208 18.42 16.14 31.59
C THR A 208 18.30 15.15 32.75
N SER A 209 18.50 15.64 33.97
CA SER A 209 18.22 14.87 35.19
C SER A 209 16.72 14.75 35.42
N GLY A 210 16.17 13.54 35.31
CA GLY A 210 14.76 13.26 35.63
C GLY A 210 14.08 12.24 34.71
N HIS A 211 14.65 11.97 33.54
CA HIS A 211 14.10 11.05 32.56
C HIS A 211 15.10 9.90 32.31
N PRO A 212 14.75 8.63 32.58
CA PRO A 212 15.62 7.50 32.30
C PRO A 212 15.65 7.17 30.80
N ASN A 213 16.77 6.61 30.34
CA ASN A 213 16.94 6.12 28.98
C ASN A 213 15.81 5.16 28.59
N TYR A 214 15.38 5.25 27.33
CA TYR A 214 14.49 4.26 26.73
C TYR A 214 15.28 3.01 26.38
N THR A 215 14.97 1.92 27.06
CA THR A 215 15.67 0.63 26.93
C THR A 215 14.81 -0.47 26.33
N PHE A 216 13.57 -0.14 25.95
CA PHE A 216 12.59 -1.07 25.40
C PHE A 216 12.80 -1.25 23.90
N LYS A 217 12.46 -2.44 23.40
CA LYS A 217 12.75 -2.79 22.01
C LYS A 217 11.91 -1.95 21.04
N THR A 218 12.57 -1.48 19.99
CA THR A 218 11.95 -0.81 18.85
C THR A 218 12.23 -1.59 17.58
N LEU A 219 11.23 -1.69 16.71
CA LEU A 219 11.29 -2.43 15.45
C LEU A 219 11.17 -1.48 14.25
N VAL A 220 12.07 -1.62 13.29
CA VAL A 220 11.99 -1.00 11.96
C VAL A 220 12.08 -2.14 10.93
N ASP A 221 10.94 -2.58 10.42
CA ASP A 221 10.79 -3.85 9.68
C ASP A 221 10.17 -3.59 8.30
N ASN A 222 10.71 -4.16 7.23
CA ASN A 222 10.01 -4.21 5.95
C ASN A 222 9.60 -2.84 5.36
N ASN A 223 10.45 -1.80 5.48
CA ASN A 223 10.20 -0.49 4.90
C ASN A 223 11.05 -0.26 3.62
N LEU A 224 10.56 0.58 2.72
CA LEU A 224 11.30 1.09 1.57
C LEU A 224 11.65 2.57 1.78
N VAL A 225 12.93 2.93 1.65
CA VAL A 225 13.39 4.32 1.75
C VAL A 225 14.31 4.70 0.58
N TYR A 226 13.94 5.69 -0.21
CA TYR A 226 14.71 6.06 -1.41
C TYR A 226 14.73 7.55 -1.72
N GLU A 227 15.81 8.04 -2.34
CA GLU A 227 15.95 9.43 -2.81
C GLU A 227 15.69 10.55 -1.77
N ASN A 228 15.77 10.24 -0.47
CA ASN A 228 15.68 11.24 0.59
C ASN A 228 16.95 12.14 0.61
N GLY A 229 16.80 13.39 1.05
CA GLY A 229 17.89 14.37 1.09
C GLY A 229 19.05 13.99 2.04
N SER A 230 18.78 13.27 3.12
CA SER A 230 19.79 12.70 4.03
C SER A 230 19.73 11.17 3.99
N LYS A 231 20.07 10.46 5.08
CA LYS A 231 20.23 9.00 5.13
C LYS A 231 18.91 8.26 4.86
N GLY A 232 18.98 6.98 4.49
CA GLY A 232 17.77 6.15 4.36
C GLY A 232 17.13 5.87 5.73
N ILE A 233 17.75 4.98 6.51
CA ILE A 233 17.36 4.69 7.90
C ILE A 233 18.49 5.08 8.84
N GLN A 234 18.22 5.97 9.80
CA GLN A 234 19.19 6.37 10.83
C GLN A 234 18.72 5.96 12.23
N VAL A 235 19.56 5.20 12.93
CA VAL A 235 19.47 5.02 14.38
C VAL A 235 20.62 5.78 15.02
N THR A 236 20.29 6.75 15.86
CA THR A 236 21.26 7.67 16.47
C THR A 236 20.91 7.93 17.93
N TRP A 237 21.91 8.00 18.80
CA TRP A 237 21.73 8.11 20.26
C TRP A 237 20.66 7.14 20.85
N SER A 238 20.53 5.94 20.28
CA SER A 238 19.38 5.06 20.52
C SER A 238 19.74 3.58 20.51
N ASP A 239 19.41 2.90 21.61
CA ASP A 239 19.73 1.49 21.86
C ASP A 239 18.49 0.59 21.71
N SER A 240 18.71 -0.73 21.62
CA SER A 240 17.66 -1.77 21.55
C SER A 240 16.76 -1.69 20.29
N VAL A 241 17.28 -1.14 19.19
CA VAL A 241 16.58 -1.06 17.89
C VAL A 241 16.92 -2.27 17.02
N THR A 242 15.90 -2.95 16.52
CA THR A 242 16.01 -3.99 15.49
C THR A 242 15.58 -3.41 14.15
N VAL A 243 16.49 -3.31 13.19
CA VAL A 243 16.24 -2.83 11.82
C VAL A 243 16.40 -4.01 10.86
N LYS A 244 15.29 -4.50 10.27
CA LYS A 244 15.34 -5.71 9.45
C LYS A 244 14.47 -5.69 8.20
N ASN A 245 14.89 -6.46 7.19
CA ASN A 245 14.17 -6.64 5.92
C ASN A 245 13.83 -5.32 5.19
N ASN A 246 14.57 -4.23 5.41
CA ASN A 246 14.31 -2.95 4.73
C ASN A 246 15.09 -2.84 3.42
N THR A 247 14.60 -2.04 2.48
CA THR A 247 15.36 -1.62 1.28
C THR A 247 15.66 -0.13 1.38
N ALA A 248 16.94 0.24 1.30
CA ALA A 248 17.40 1.63 1.22
C ALA A 248 18.18 1.86 -0.08
N TYR A 249 17.76 2.85 -0.88
CA TYR A 249 18.30 3.09 -2.23
C TYR A 249 18.52 4.57 -2.53
N HIS A 250 19.75 4.93 -2.88
CA HIS A 250 20.13 6.24 -3.42
C HIS A 250 19.60 7.43 -2.60
N ASN A 251 19.67 7.33 -1.27
CA ASN A 251 19.39 8.48 -0.40
C ASN A 251 20.63 9.42 -0.39
N ASN A 252 20.62 10.43 0.47
CA ASN A 252 21.64 11.49 0.59
C ASN A 252 21.66 12.50 -0.59
N GLN A 253 20.48 12.83 -1.12
CA GLN A 253 20.29 13.72 -2.27
C GLN A 253 20.59 15.22 -1.98
N ASP A 254 20.68 15.66 -0.72
CA ASP A 254 21.05 17.05 -0.38
C ASP A 254 22.56 17.29 -0.58
N LEU A 255 22.91 17.82 -1.75
CA LEU A 255 24.27 18.20 -2.13
C LEU A 255 24.87 19.34 -1.29
N LEU A 256 24.06 20.08 -0.52
CA LEU A 256 24.55 21.12 0.39
C LEU A 256 25.02 20.54 1.73
N ASN A 257 24.77 19.25 1.96
CA ASN A 257 25.02 18.58 3.24
C ASN A 257 26.40 17.91 3.28
N ASP A 258 27.44 18.69 3.59
CA ASP A 258 28.85 18.28 3.51
C ASP A 258 29.32 17.28 4.59
N GLY A 259 28.49 17.01 5.60
CA GLY A 259 28.78 16.06 6.67
C GLY A 259 29.18 14.66 6.17
N THR A 260 30.09 14.01 6.88
CA THR A 260 30.82 12.82 6.40
C THR A 260 30.20 11.47 6.80
N TRP A 261 29.15 11.49 7.62
CA TRP A 261 28.42 10.30 8.06
C TRP A 261 27.13 10.15 7.25
N ARG A 262 27.17 9.26 6.25
CA ARG A 262 26.20 9.13 5.14
C ARG A 262 26.01 7.67 4.80
N GLY A 263 25.19 6.99 5.60
CA GLY A 263 24.75 5.63 5.34
C GLY A 263 23.36 5.62 4.73
N GLU A 264 23.12 4.79 3.72
CA GLU A 264 21.77 4.31 3.41
C GLU A 264 21.14 3.67 4.67
N LEU A 265 21.94 2.88 5.40
CA LEU A 265 21.67 2.41 6.75
C LEU A 265 22.73 2.96 7.71
N SER A 266 22.30 3.73 8.72
CA SER A 266 23.20 4.47 9.63
C SER A 266 22.99 4.10 11.09
N ASN A 267 24.05 3.67 11.79
CA ASN A 267 24.08 3.46 13.24
C ASN A 267 25.14 4.38 13.89
N ALA A 268 24.71 5.45 14.55
CA ALA A 268 25.61 6.47 15.12
C ALA A 268 25.47 6.60 16.64
N GLN A 269 26.57 6.60 17.40
CA GLN A 269 26.55 6.77 18.87
C GLN A 269 25.55 5.83 19.58
N SER A 270 25.39 4.61 19.09
CA SER A 270 24.26 3.72 19.43
C SER A 270 24.70 2.27 19.57
N SER A 271 24.23 1.59 20.61
CA SER A 271 24.65 0.25 21.00
C SER A 271 23.47 -0.72 21.07
N ASN A 272 23.74 -2.02 21.20
CA ASN A 272 22.72 -3.07 21.36
C ASN A 272 21.69 -3.17 20.21
N ASN A 273 22.02 -2.60 19.04
CA ASN A 273 21.18 -2.58 17.85
C ASN A 273 21.45 -3.76 16.92
N THR A 274 20.44 -4.17 16.16
CA THR A 274 20.50 -5.39 15.34
C THR A 274 19.98 -5.11 13.93
N TRP A 275 20.84 -5.29 12.93
CA TRP A 275 20.61 -4.98 11.52
C TRP A 275 20.66 -6.27 10.67
N ILE A 276 19.52 -6.69 10.12
CA ILE A 276 19.33 -8.04 9.53
C ILE A 276 18.62 -7.98 8.17
N ASN A 277 19.02 -8.77 7.17
CA ASN A 277 18.28 -8.93 5.90
C ASN A 277 18.03 -7.61 5.13
N ASN A 278 18.69 -6.50 5.44
CA ASN A 278 18.42 -5.24 4.74
C ASN A 278 19.20 -5.19 3.41
N ILE A 279 18.65 -4.54 2.40
CA ILE A 279 19.39 -4.14 1.19
C ILE A 279 19.71 -2.65 1.29
N ALA A 280 20.94 -2.28 0.97
CA ALA A 280 21.41 -0.91 0.98
C ALA A 280 22.25 -0.62 -0.27
N VAL A 281 21.78 0.29 -1.11
CA VAL A 281 22.46 0.71 -2.35
C VAL A 281 22.74 2.20 -2.29
N ALA A 282 24.01 2.55 -2.15
CA ALA A 282 24.45 3.95 -2.13
C ALA A 282 24.72 4.47 -3.53
N ASP A 283 24.58 5.79 -3.72
CA ASP A 283 25.10 6.50 -4.88
C ASP A 283 26.23 7.49 -4.48
N PRO A 284 27.51 7.07 -4.57
CA PRO A 284 28.65 7.95 -4.35
C PRO A 284 28.86 9.01 -5.43
N SER A 285 28.14 8.94 -6.56
CA SER A 285 28.22 9.94 -7.64
C SER A 285 27.39 11.18 -7.34
N VAL A 286 26.25 11.01 -6.65
CA VAL A 286 25.46 12.09 -6.04
C VAL A 286 26.23 12.68 -4.86
N ASN A 287 26.52 11.87 -3.84
CA ASN A 287 27.24 12.31 -2.65
C ASN A 287 28.44 11.39 -2.38
N LYS A 288 29.67 11.90 -2.61
CA LYS A 288 30.93 11.15 -2.45
C LYS A 288 31.16 10.49 -1.08
N ASN A 289 30.44 10.93 -0.04
CA ASN A 289 30.52 10.36 1.30
C ASN A 289 29.51 9.20 1.50
N ASN A 290 28.54 9.03 0.59
CA ASN A 290 27.48 8.02 0.68
C ASN A 290 28.06 6.60 0.64
N THR A 291 27.57 5.77 1.56
CA THR A 291 27.91 4.36 1.75
C THR A 291 26.64 3.60 2.09
N ALA A 292 26.58 2.30 1.76
CA ALA A 292 25.42 1.47 2.06
C ALA A 292 25.23 1.28 3.57
N ILE A 293 26.34 1.12 4.31
CA ILE A 293 26.33 1.08 5.79
C ILE A 293 27.28 2.11 6.35
N ASP A 294 26.79 2.91 7.29
CA ASP A 294 27.57 3.83 8.11
C ASP A 294 27.42 3.43 9.58
N ASN A 295 28.48 2.92 10.20
CA ASN A 295 28.50 2.51 11.61
C ASN A 295 29.56 3.33 12.36
N THR A 296 29.23 4.57 12.71
CA THR A 296 30.19 5.58 13.15
C THR A 296 29.97 6.07 14.58
N SER A 297 31.04 6.61 15.14
CA SER A 297 31.04 7.23 16.46
C SER A 297 32.20 8.22 16.60
N TYR A 298 32.02 9.21 17.48
CA TYR A 298 33.02 10.22 17.82
C TYR A 298 33.40 10.14 19.30
N GLY A 299 34.52 10.80 19.66
CA GLY A 299 35.06 10.80 21.01
C GLY A 299 35.48 9.40 21.46
N ASP A 300 35.32 9.12 22.74
CA ASP A 300 35.63 7.82 23.34
C ASP A 300 34.45 6.82 23.29
N TYR A 301 33.39 7.09 22.51
CA TYR A 301 32.24 6.20 22.36
C TYR A 301 32.48 5.18 21.24
N THR A 302 32.24 3.91 21.53
CA THR A 302 32.22 2.81 20.56
C THR A 302 30.86 2.12 20.60
N ASN A 303 30.24 1.92 19.44
CA ASN A 303 28.95 1.27 19.27
C ASN A 303 29.06 -0.21 19.68
N ALA A 304 28.63 -0.54 20.90
CA ALA A 304 28.76 -1.86 21.48
C ALA A 304 27.62 -2.80 21.04
N ASN A 305 27.90 -4.11 20.94
CA ASN A 305 26.89 -5.14 20.65
C ASN A 305 26.06 -4.92 19.37
N VAL A 306 26.53 -4.13 18.40
CA VAL A 306 25.84 -3.94 17.13
C VAL A 306 26.00 -5.18 16.25
N VAL A 307 24.88 -5.79 15.87
CA VAL A 307 24.84 -6.96 14.99
C VAL A 307 24.56 -6.52 13.56
N TRP A 308 25.45 -6.87 12.63
CA TRP A 308 25.18 -6.82 11.19
C TRP A 308 25.20 -8.26 10.64
N ALA A 309 24.05 -8.76 10.21
CA ALA A 309 23.89 -10.13 9.68
C ALA A 309 23.03 -10.14 8.41
N ASN A 310 23.41 -10.95 7.40
CA ASN A 310 22.61 -11.14 6.18
C ASN A 310 22.15 -9.83 5.48
N ASN A 311 22.89 -8.72 5.57
CA ASN A 311 22.57 -7.51 4.80
C ASN A 311 23.27 -7.56 3.44
N ASN A 312 22.67 -6.96 2.40
CA ASN A 312 23.30 -6.75 1.09
C ASN A 312 23.72 -5.28 0.93
N THR A 313 24.97 -5.04 0.55
CA THR A 313 25.49 -3.68 0.33
C THR A 313 26.03 -3.48 -1.08
N TYR A 314 25.72 -2.32 -1.67
CA TYR A 314 26.22 -1.94 -2.99
C TYR A 314 26.49 -0.42 -3.11
N ASN A 315 27.23 -0.03 -4.14
CA ASN A 315 27.51 1.37 -4.48
C ASN A 315 27.71 1.61 -5.99
N GLY A 316 27.14 0.75 -6.83
CA GLY A 316 27.41 0.72 -8.27
C GLY A 316 28.76 0.11 -8.66
N THR A 317 29.63 -0.29 -7.72
CA THR A 317 30.90 -0.97 -8.02
C THR A 317 31.00 -2.35 -7.37
N ALA A 318 30.91 -3.39 -8.19
CA ALA A 318 31.00 -4.78 -7.73
C ALA A 318 32.29 -5.08 -6.94
N GLY A 319 32.14 -5.73 -5.79
CA GLY A 319 33.23 -6.07 -4.87
C GLY A 319 33.66 -4.94 -3.92
N GLN A 320 33.15 -3.72 -4.05
CA GLN A 320 33.36 -2.67 -3.05
C GLN A 320 32.33 -2.79 -1.93
N ALA A 321 32.77 -3.07 -0.71
CA ALA A 321 31.88 -3.35 0.41
C ALA A 321 30.87 -2.24 0.74
N SER A 322 31.11 -0.99 0.33
CA SER A 322 30.22 0.15 0.59
C SER A 322 29.90 0.33 2.09
N VAL A 323 30.94 0.26 2.95
CA VAL A 323 30.78 0.43 4.40
C VAL A 323 31.79 1.44 4.96
N ARG A 324 31.31 2.32 5.85
CA ARG A 324 32.10 3.17 6.73
C ARG A 324 32.02 2.68 8.19
N THR A 325 33.16 2.61 8.87
CA THR A 325 33.25 2.48 10.34
C THR A 325 34.29 3.44 10.90
N ASP A 326 33.90 4.24 11.88
CA ASP A 326 34.80 5.10 12.67
C ASP A 326 34.78 4.67 14.15
N GLY A 327 35.53 5.36 15.03
CA GLY A 327 35.41 5.23 16.50
C GLY A 327 35.66 3.83 17.10
N GLY A 328 36.36 2.96 16.37
CA GLY A 328 36.64 1.59 16.78
C GLY A 328 35.52 0.58 16.53
N ASN A 329 34.47 0.98 15.81
CA ASN A 329 33.29 0.14 15.56
C ASN A 329 33.62 -1.05 14.65
N ALA A 330 32.92 -2.16 14.87
CA ALA A 330 33.09 -3.36 14.06
C ALA A 330 32.47 -3.21 12.65
N MET A 331 33.20 -3.67 11.64
CA MET A 331 32.69 -3.82 10.27
C MET A 331 31.70 -5.00 10.18
N PRO A 332 30.63 -4.89 9.37
CA PRO A 332 29.88 -6.04 8.87
C PRO A 332 30.83 -7.06 8.24
N SER A 333 30.60 -8.35 8.50
CA SER A 333 31.45 -9.44 7.99
C SER A 333 30.66 -10.43 7.14
N THR A 334 31.31 -10.99 6.12
CA THR A 334 30.73 -12.06 5.29
C THR A 334 30.49 -13.35 6.10
N ALA A 335 31.22 -13.55 7.21
CA ALA A 335 30.99 -14.66 8.14
C ALA A 335 29.62 -14.61 8.83
N ASN A 336 29.03 -13.42 8.96
CA ASN A 336 27.65 -13.22 9.42
C ASN A 336 26.63 -13.21 8.26
N GLY A 337 26.97 -13.78 7.09
CA GLY A 337 26.06 -13.87 5.93
C GLY A 337 25.89 -12.60 5.11
N ASN A 338 26.50 -11.46 5.50
CA ASN A 338 26.38 -10.21 4.75
C ASN A 338 26.99 -10.35 3.33
N LYS A 339 26.28 -9.89 2.31
CA LYS A 339 26.73 -9.80 0.92
C LYS A 339 27.35 -8.42 0.72
N LEU A 340 28.68 -8.33 0.72
CA LEU A 340 29.38 -7.04 0.70
C LEU A 340 29.82 -6.67 -0.71
N GLY A 341 29.32 -5.54 -1.23
CA GLY A 341 29.61 -5.06 -2.58
C GLY A 341 28.95 -5.88 -3.68
N ILE A 342 27.75 -6.41 -3.43
CA ILE A 342 27.02 -7.27 -4.35
C ILE A 342 25.78 -6.55 -4.85
N ASP A 343 25.67 -6.43 -6.17
CA ASP A 343 24.50 -5.85 -6.82
C ASP A 343 23.24 -6.65 -6.44
N PRO A 344 22.20 -6.03 -5.84
CA PRO A 344 20.93 -6.71 -5.56
C PRO A 344 20.15 -7.08 -6.82
N LYS A 345 20.54 -6.57 -8.01
CA LYS A 345 19.87 -6.80 -9.30
C LYS A 345 18.37 -6.54 -9.23
N PHE A 346 18.00 -5.35 -8.79
CA PHE A 346 16.61 -4.91 -8.85
C PHE A 346 16.09 -4.94 -10.29
N LEU A 347 14.82 -5.31 -10.49
CA LEU A 347 14.20 -5.41 -11.81
C LEU A 347 14.15 -4.06 -12.52
N GLY A 348 13.97 -2.95 -11.79
CA GLY A 348 13.90 -1.62 -12.37
C GLY A 348 13.96 -0.50 -11.33
N ALA A 349 14.98 -0.46 -10.48
CA ALA A 349 15.11 0.54 -9.41
C ALA A 349 15.27 2.00 -9.90
N ALA A 350 15.49 2.23 -11.20
CA ALA A 350 15.43 3.57 -11.81
C ALA A 350 14.00 4.00 -12.22
N SER A 351 13.02 3.10 -12.02
CA SER A 351 11.58 3.24 -12.23
C SER A 351 10.83 2.72 -11.00
N ASP A 352 11.40 2.95 -9.81
CA ASP A 352 10.91 2.56 -8.48
C ASP A 352 10.58 1.06 -8.28
N ASN A 353 11.01 0.18 -9.19
CA ASN A 353 10.82 -1.26 -9.07
C ASN A 353 12.02 -1.93 -8.36
N PHE A 354 11.90 -2.01 -7.04
CA PHE A 354 12.89 -2.61 -6.12
C PHE A 354 12.74 -4.13 -5.91
N HIS A 355 11.93 -4.82 -6.73
CA HIS A 355 11.83 -6.28 -6.70
C HIS A 355 13.13 -6.94 -7.16
N LEU A 356 13.45 -8.12 -6.61
CA LEU A 356 14.66 -8.85 -6.94
C LEU A 356 14.55 -9.58 -8.29
N GLY A 357 15.47 -9.25 -9.19
CA GLY A 357 15.61 -9.91 -10.49
C GLY A 357 16.31 -11.26 -10.41
N SER A 358 16.06 -12.09 -11.43
CA SER A 358 16.57 -13.47 -11.47
C SER A 358 18.10 -13.56 -11.29
N GLY A 359 18.52 -14.48 -10.40
CA GLY A 359 19.92 -14.65 -10.05
C GLY A 359 20.53 -13.50 -9.23
N SER A 360 19.71 -12.69 -8.55
CA SER A 360 20.15 -11.89 -7.40
C SER A 360 20.71 -12.78 -6.29
N ALA A 361 21.69 -12.26 -5.53
CA ALA A 361 22.23 -12.93 -4.34
C ALA A 361 21.48 -12.57 -3.05
N ALA A 362 20.47 -11.69 -3.14
CA ALA A 362 19.53 -11.38 -2.07
C ALA A 362 18.38 -12.42 -1.99
N ILE A 363 18.05 -13.06 -3.11
CA ILE A 363 17.11 -14.20 -3.17
C ILE A 363 17.71 -15.39 -2.42
N ASP A 364 16.92 -16.02 -1.55
CA ASP A 364 17.31 -17.01 -0.54
C ASP A 364 18.50 -16.55 0.36
N GLY A 365 18.80 -15.25 0.37
CA GLY A 365 20.01 -14.70 0.97
C GLY A 365 19.88 -14.40 2.47
N GLY A 366 18.66 -14.17 2.94
CA GLY A 366 18.32 -13.70 4.28
C GLY A 366 18.42 -14.78 5.37
N THR A 367 17.86 -14.48 6.53
CA THR A 367 17.77 -15.42 7.65
C THR A 367 16.51 -15.22 8.49
N ALA A 368 15.87 -16.34 8.86
CA ALA A 368 14.74 -16.36 9.80
C ALA A 368 15.16 -16.29 11.28
N LYS A 369 16.47 -16.31 11.59
CA LYS A 369 17.02 -16.43 12.96
C LYS A 369 16.49 -15.37 13.95
N TYR A 370 16.08 -14.21 13.45
CA TYR A 370 15.63 -13.07 14.24
C TYR A 370 14.12 -12.78 14.03
N GLY A 371 13.39 -13.75 13.48
CA GLY A 371 11.99 -13.62 13.06
C GLY A 371 11.84 -12.79 11.78
N VAL A 372 10.83 -13.12 10.97
CA VAL A 372 10.43 -12.40 9.75
C VAL A 372 8.95 -12.04 9.91
N GLY A 373 8.49 -10.99 9.23
CA GLY A 373 7.05 -10.72 9.12
C GLY A 373 6.32 -11.87 8.40
N SER A 374 5.00 -11.91 8.48
CA SER A 374 4.19 -12.83 7.67
C SER A 374 4.08 -12.38 6.21
N VAL A 375 4.22 -11.07 5.96
CA VAL A 375 4.14 -10.47 4.63
C VAL A 375 5.32 -9.54 4.32
N ASP A 376 5.58 -9.35 3.04
CA ASP A 376 6.50 -8.35 2.51
C ASP A 376 5.77 -7.02 2.26
N LEU A 377 6.44 -6.06 1.62
CA LEU A 377 5.89 -4.70 1.46
C LEU A 377 4.66 -4.66 0.54
N ASP A 378 4.47 -5.69 -0.27
CA ASP A 378 3.36 -5.84 -1.21
C ASP A 378 2.12 -6.49 -0.58
N GLY A 379 2.26 -6.99 0.65
CA GLY A 379 1.29 -7.87 1.28
C GLY A 379 1.42 -9.34 0.87
N HIS A 380 2.42 -9.72 0.06
CA HIS A 380 2.65 -11.13 -0.28
C HIS A 380 3.23 -11.89 0.91
N ALA A 381 2.98 -13.20 0.97
CA ALA A 381 3.56 -14.04 2.01
C ALA A 381 5.10 -14.05 1.97
N ARG A 382 5.74 -13.71 3.08
CA ARG A 382 7.17 -13.95 3.30
C ARG A 382 7.46 -15.44 3.34
N VAL A 383 8.62 -15.85 2.80
CA VAL A 383 9.16 -17.21 2.78
C VAL A 383 8.47 -18.14 1.76
N VAL A 384 8.60 -17.81 0.48
CA VAL A 384 8.39 -18.75 -0.64
C VAL A 384 9.70 -19.51 -0.92
N GLY A 385 10.17 -20.29 0.06
CA GLY A 385 11.47 -20.97 0.00
C GLY A 385 12.32 -20.69 1.25
N THR A 386 13.46 -20.02 1.07
CA THR A 386 14.20 -19.38 2.18
C THR A 386 13.77 -17.91 2.29
N VAL A 387 14.27 -17.20 3.29
CA VAL A 387 14.00 -15.76 3.50
C VAL A 387 14.82 -14.93 2.51
N ASP A 388 14.20 -14.00 1.80
CA ASP A 388 14.90 -13.02 0.98
C ASP A 388 15.45 -11.84 1.80
N MET A 389 16.43 -11.12 1.24
CA MET A 389 16.85 -9.82 1.76
C MET A 389 16.02 -8.68 1.12
N GLY A 390 15.81 -7.60 1.86
CA GLY A 390 15.08 -6.41 1.40
C GLY A 390 13.60 -6.46 1.72
N ALA A 391 12.87 -5.43 1.31
CA ALA A 391 11.44 -5.21 1.59
C ALA A 391 10.49 -6.08 0.75
N TYR A 392 10.99 -6.78 -0.26
CA TYR A 392 10.23 -7.57 -1.23
C TYR A 392 10.67 -9.03 -1.17
N GLU A 393 9.74 -9.98 -1.31
CA GLU A 393 10.05 -11.41 -1.44
C GLU A 393 9.99 -11.82 -2.93
N SER A 394 10.96 -12.59 -3.42
CA SER A 394 10.95 -13.09 -4.80
C SER A 394 10.15 -14.39 -4.91
N GLY A 395 9.37 -14.54 -5.98
CA GLY A 395 8.65 -15.78 -6.29
C GLY A 395 7.26 -15.90 -5.63
N SER A 396 6.83 -14.91 -4.85
CA SER A 396 5.40 -14.65 -4.60
C SER A 396 4.69 -14.26 -5.91
N SER A 397 3.40 -14.60 -6.03
CA SER A 397 2.65 -14.35 -7.27
C SER A 397 1.20 -13.88 -7.04
N SER A 398 1.03 -12.58 -6.78
CA SER A 398 -0.13 -11.79 -7.23
C SER A 398 0.15 -10.29 -7.09
N THR A 399 0.63 -9.65 -8.16
CA THR A 399 1.01 -8.23 -8.34
C THR A 399 0.70 -7.23 -7.20
N PRO A 400 1.70 -6.47 -6.69
CA PRO A 400 1.55 -5.57 -5.52
C PRO A 400 0.61 -4.36 -5.61
N THR A 401 0.17 -3.90 -4.43
CA THR A 401 -0.51 -2.61 -4.18
C THR A 401 0.33 -1.75 -3.20
N THR A 402 0.79 -0.53 -3.57
CA THR A 402 0.15 0.81 -3.32
C THR A 402 0.30 1.31 -1.86
N PRO A 403 0.82 2.54 -1.58
CA PRO A 403 -0.07 3.72 -1.42
C PRO A 403 0.50 5.17 -1.68
N THR A 404 -0.02 5.84 -2.72
CA THR A 404 -0.42 7.30 -2.76
C THR A 404 0.55 8.41 -2.29
N GLN A 405 1.19 9.14 -3.21
CA GLN A 405 0.82 10.48 -3.79
C GLN A 405 -0.14 11.38 -3.00
N PRO A 406 0.21 12.67 -2.74
CA PRO A 406 -0.58 13.89 -3.10
C PRO A 406 0.12 15.16 -3.73
N THR A 407 0.10 16.37 -3.12
CA THR A 407 -0.25 17.68 -3.77
C THR A 407 0.71 18.92 -3.76
N THR A 408 0.19 20.01 -4.36
CA THR A 408 0.41 21.49 -4.43
C THR A 408 0.32 22.30 -3.10
N PRO A 409 0.74 23.61 -2.98
CA PRO A 409 -0.06 24.76 -3.51
C PRO A 409 0.61 26.15 -3.80
N THR A 410 -0.05 27.00 -4.62
CA THR A 410 -0.21 28.46 -4.36
C THR A 410 -1.49 29.02 -5.02
N THR A 411 -2.07 30.05 -4.40
CA THR A 411 -3.25 30.86 -4.81
C THR A 411 -2.90 32.35 -4.54
N PRO A 412 -3.72 33.38 -4.86
CA PRO A 412 -4.99 33.41 -5.62
C PRO A 412 -5.13 34.58 -6.64
N THR A 413 -6.14 34.48 -7.52
CA THR A 413 -6.96 35.67 -7.87
C THR A 413 -8.41 35.30 -8.17
N GLN A 414 -9.34 36.19 -7.80
CA GLN A 414 -10.79 36.00 -7.77
C GLN A 414 -11.48 36.65 -9.01
N PRO A 415 -12.82 36.60 -9.22
CA PRO A 415 -13.42 35.69 -10.19
C PRO A 415 -14.33 36.37 -11.25
N THR A 416 -14.65 35.67 -12.34
CA THR A 416 -15.87 35.93 -13.13
C THR A 416 -16.55 34.64 -13.62
N THR A 417 -17.88 34.70 -13.70
CA THR A 417 -18.83 33.60 -13.96
C THR A 417 -18.98 33.25 -15.46
N PRO A 418 -19.71 32.19 -15.88
CA PRO A 418 -19.13 31.14 -16.71
C PRO A 418 -19.65 31.12 -18.17
N THR A 419 -18.90 30.45 -19.05
CA THR A 419 -19.36 30.03 -20.37
C THR A 419 -18.97 28.57 -20.66
N GLN A 420 -19.85 27.89 -21.39
CA GLN A 420 -19.78 26.47 -21.76
C GLN A 420 -18.55 26.13 -22.65
N PRO A 421 -18.23 24.83 -22.81
CA PRO A 421 -16.88 24.32 -22.71
C PRO A 421 -16.01 24.69 -23.92
N THR A 422 -14.90 25.38 -23.66
CA THR A 422 -13.83 25.51 -24.65
C THR A 422 -12.94 24.27 -24.64
N THR A 423 -12.63 23.81 -25.86
CA THR A 423 -11.59 22.88 -26.32
C THR A 423 -10.53 22.45 -25.28
N PRO A 424 -10.15 21.15 -25.23
CA PRO A 424 -9.19 20.65 -24.24
C PRO A 424 -7.91 21.49 -24.17
N THR A 425 -7.53 21.84 -22.95
CA THR A 425 -6.18 22.28 -22.63
C THR A 425 -5.21 21.22 -23.14
N ALA A 426 -4.13 21.63 -23.83
CA ALA A 426 -3.14 20.68 -24.35
C ALA A 426 -2.54 19.86 -23.20
N PRO A 427 -2.25 18.56 -23.41
CA PRO A 427 -1.78 17.68 -22.34
C PRO A 427 -0.51 18.24 -21.70
N THR A 428 -0.47 18.25 -20.37
CA THR A 428 0.57 18.91 -19.58
C THR A 428 1.84 18.08 -19.43
N LYS A 429 1.75 16.76 -19.61
CA LYS A 429 2.88 15.83 -19.61
C LYS A 429 2.55 14.63 -20.52
N GLU A 430 3.56 14.11 -21.21
CA GLU A 430 3.46 12.95 -22.11
C GLU A 430 4.41 11.86 -21.61
N PHE A 431 3.87 10.66 -21.41
CA PHE A 431 4.57 9.44 -21.07
C PHE A 431 4.58 8.53 -22.30
N ILE A 432 5.78 8.07 -22.69
CA ILE A 432 5.98 7.25 -23.87
C ILE A 432 6.77 6.01 -23.44
N GLY A 433 6.18 4.83 -23.64
CA GLY A 433 6.78 3.54 -23.42
C GLY A 433 7.81 3.17 -24.49
N THR A 434 7.99 1.87 -24.69
CA THR A 434 9.01 1.24 -25.52
C THR A 434 8.37 0.29 -26.54
N ASP A 435 9.18 -0.43 -27.33
CA ASP A 435 8.66 -1.49 -28.20
C ASP A 435 8.46 -2.84 -27.45
N GLY A 436 8.43 -2.83 -26.11
CA GLY A 436 8.08 -3.99 -25.29
C GLY A 436 7.37 -3.61 -23.97
N ASN A 437 6.75 -4.61 -23.34
CA ASN A 437 5.80 -4.47 -22.22
C ASN A 437 6.22 -3.46 -21.13
N ASP A 438 5.42 -2.42 -20.96
CA ASP A 438 5.58 -1.36 -19.98
C ASP A 438 4.49 -1.36 -18.89
N THR A 439 4.78 -0.71 -17.77
CA THR A 439 3.76 -0.26 -16.82
C THR A 439 3.95 1.23 -16.61
N MET A 440 2.96 2.03 -16.97
CA MET A 440 3.06 3.48 -17.03
C MET A 440 2.18 4.17 -15.97
N PRO A 441 2.65 5.28 -15.36
CA PRO A 441 3.88 6.02 -15.70
C PRO A 441 5.16 5.34 -15.19
N HIS A 442 6.19 5.29 -16.03
CA HIS A 442 7.49 4.66 -15.71
C HIS A 442 8.57 5.62 -15.19
N THR A 443 8.35 6.94 -15.32
CA THR A 443 9.25 8.00 -14.83
C THR A 443 8.49 9.23 -14.32
N GLY A 444 8.45 9.39 -13.00
CA GLY A 444 7.82 10.51 -12.30
C GLY A 444 6.29 10.51 -12.37
N GLN A 445 5.62 10.77 -11.24
CA GLN A 445 4.17 10.62 -11.10
C GLN A 445 3.33 11.40 -12.14
N SER A 446 2.11 10.91 -12.41
CA SER A 446 1.00 11.75 -12.89
C SER A 446 0.81 12.90 -11.89
N ASN A 447 0.50 14.11 -12.37
CA ASN A 447 0.38 15.27 -11.48
C ASN A 447 -1.08 15.57 -11.09
N GLY A 448 -2.02 14.71 -11.46
CA GLY A 448 -3.46 15.00 -11.35
C GLY A 448 -3.98 15.86 -12.49
N GLY A 449 -3.21 16.02 -13.56
CA GLY A 449 -3.48 16.90 -14.69
C GLY A 449 -4.13 16.18 -15.88
N ASN A 450 -4.13 16.80 -17.05
CA ASN A 450 -4.53 16.10 -18.27
C ASN A 450 -3.26 15.62 -18.96
N GLU A 451 -3.00 14.32 -18.88
CA GLU A 451 -1.78 13.69 -19.38
C GLU A 451 -2.02 12.86 -20.65
N THR A 452 -0.95 12.30 -21.21
CA THR A 452 -1.00 11.40 -22.36
C THR A 452 -0.02 10.26 -22.15
N PHE A 453 -0.51 9.04 -22.29
CA PHE A 453 0.20 7.79 -22.07
C PHE A 453 0.18 7.01 -23.39
N LYS A 454 1.36 6.64 -23.89
CA LYS A 454 1.54 5.90 -25.15
C LYS A 454 2.41 4.68 -24.90
N GLY A 455 1.83 3.48 -24.89
CA GLY A 455 2.59 2.25 -24.65
C GLY A 455 3.57 1.96 -25.80
N LEU A 456 3.08 2.13 -27.04
CA LEU A 456 3.72 1.87 -28.33
C LEU A 456 3.65 0.40 -28.76
N GLY A 457 4.39 -0.49 -28.12
CA GLY A 457 4.42 -1.90 -28.50
C GLY A 457 4.77 -2.82 -27.34
N GLY A 458 4.10 -3.96 -27.27
CA GLY A 458 4.17 -4.83 -26.10
C GLY A 458 2.77 -5.07 -25.53
N ASN A 459 2.70 -5.64 -24.34
CA ASN A 459 1.46 -5.75 -23.59
C ASN A 459 1.58 -4.84 -22.36
N ASP A 460 0.96 -3.67 -22.44
CA ASP A 460 1.23 -2.56 -21.54
C ASP A 460 0.14 -2.38 -20.48
N VAL A 461 0.50 -1.82 -19.33
CA VAL A 461 -0.44 -1.44 -18.26
C VAL A 461 -0.41 0.07 -18.07
N LEU A 462 -1.50 0.74 -18.42
CA LEU A 462 -1.63 2.20 -18.45
C LEU A 462 -2.49 2.68 -17.28
N LYS A 463 -1.89 3.35 -16.30
CA LYS A 463 -2.58 3.98 -15.18
C LYS A 463 -2.49 5.50 -15.29
N GLY A 464 -3.56 6.14 -15.78
CA GLY A 464 -3.60 7.59 -16.00
C GLY A 464 -3.35 8.42 -14.73
N GLY A 465 -3.98 8.01 -13.64
CA GLY A 465 -4.05 8.79 -12.41
C GLY A 465 -5.30 9.68 -12.40
N ALA A 466 -5.32 10.73 -11.59
CA ALA A 466 -6.42 11.69 -11.67
C ALA A 466 -6.21 12.62 -12.86
N GLY A 467 -7.28 12.93 -13.60
CA GLY A 467 -7.14 13.72 -14.82
C GLY A 467 -8.31 13.55 -15.77
N ALA A 468 -8.14 14.13 -16.96
CA ALA A 468 -8.87 13.72 -18.15
C ALA A 468 -7.82 13.34 -19.20
N ASP A 469 -7.33 12.10 -19.10
CA ASP A 469 -6.11 11.65 -19.74
C ASP A 469 -6.34 11.13 -21.17
N VAL A 470 -5.24 10.84 -21.86
CA VAL A 470 -5.24 10.00 -23.06
C VAL A 470 -4.47 8.73 -22.76
N LEU A 471 -5.14 7.58 -22.79
CA LEU A 471 -4.54 6.26 -22.63
C LEU A 471 -4.54 5.58 -24.00
N ASP A 472 -3.37 5.46 -24.63
CA ASP A 472 -3.16 4.82 -25.93
C ASP A 472 -2.17 3.66 -25.76
N GLY A 473 -2.64 2.42 -25.68
CA GLY A 473 -1.76 1.25 -25.50
C GLY A 473 -0.80 1.09 -26.69
N GLY A 474 -1.37 1.06 -27.88
CA GLY A 474 -0.62 1.11 -29.14
C GLY A 474 -0.70 -0.22 -29.86
N SER A 475 0.23 -1.15 -29.58
CA SER A 475 0.28 -2.43 -30.29
C SER A 475 0.72 -3.63 -29.44
N GLY A 476 -0.30 -4.32 -28.91
CA GLY A 476 -0.19 -5.70 -28.48
C GLY A 476 -1.48 -6.15 -27.80
N ASN A 477 -1.46 -6.24 -26.48
CA ASN A 477 -2.64 -6.57 -25.66
C ASN A 477 -2.59 -5.77 -24.37
N ASP A 478 -3.18 -4.58 -24.42
CA ASP A 478 -2.91 -3.50 -23.48
C ASP A 478 -4.05 -3.33 -22.47
N THR A 479 -3.74 -2.80 -21.29
CA THR A 479 -4.65 -2.72 -20.14
C THR A 479 -4.75 -1.28 -19.64
N ALA A 480 -5.96 -0.71 -19.63
CA ALA A 480 -6.21 0.50 -18.82
C ALA A 480 -6.51 0.06 -17.38
N SER A 481 -5.71 0.53 -16.44
CA SER A 481 -5.78 0.11 -15.04
C SER A 481 -6.19 1.26 -14.13
N TYR A 482 -7.31 1.04 -13.43
CA TYR A 482 -7.87 1.91 -12.42
C TYR A 482 -7.66 1.33 -11.00
N ALA A 483 -6.68 0.44 -10.85
CA ALA A 483 -6.30 -0.15 -9.57
C ALA A 483 -5.79 0.94 -8.62
N GLY A 484 -6.48 1.15 -7.50
CA GLY A 484 -6.25 2.26 -6.57
C GLY A 484 -7.08 3.52 -6.87
N SER A 485 -8.09 3.43 -7.72
CA SER A 485 -9.08 4.49 -7.93
C SER A 485 -10.28 4.40 -6.96
N ALA A 486 -11.19 5.36 -7.06
CA ALA A 486 -12.59 5.16 -6.65
C ALA A 486 -13.38 4.55 -7.83
N ALA A 487 -14.60 4.04 -7.56
CA ALA A 487 -15.45 3.39 -8.56
C ALA A 487 -15.48 4.11 -9.93
N VAL A 488 -15.14 3.36 -10.98
CA VAL A 488 -15.09 3.77 -12.39
C VAL A 488 -16.19 3.11 -13.21
N ASN A 489 -16.56 3.77 -14.30
CA ASN A 489 -17.45 3.28 -15.34
C ASN A 489 -16.77 3.52 -16.69
N VAL A 490 -16.27 2.42 -17.27
CA VAL A 490 -15.35 2.42 -18.41
C VAL A 490 -15.87 1.47 -19.48
N ASN A 491 -15.95 1.95 -20.72
CA ASN A 491 -16.55 1.22 -21.82
C ASN A 491 -15.68 1.33 -23.09
N LEU A 492 -14.93 0.24 -23.40
CA LEU A 492 -14.03 0.17 -24.55
C LEU A 492 -14.78 0.24 -25.89
N THR A 493 -16.03 -0.22 -25.95
CA THR A 493 -16.87 -0.12 -27.17
C THR A 493 -17.19 1.31 -27.58
N THR A 494 -17.41 2.21 -26.62
CA THR A 494 -17.82 3.60 -26.87
C THR A 494 -16.71 4.62 -26.61
N GLY A 495 -15.61 4.20 -25.97
CA GLY A 495 -14.56 5.09 -25.46
C GLY A 495 -15.06 6.00 -24.33
N ALA A 496 -16.12 5.60 -23.61
CA ALA A 496 -16.66 6.36 -22.50
C ALA A 496 -15.95 5.96 -21.20
N ALA A 497 -15.46 6.96 -20.48
CA ALA A 497 -14.75 6.81 -19.22
C ALA A 497 -15.29 7.86 -18.23
N SER A 498 -15.66 7.43 -17.03
CA SER A 498 -16.29 8.26 -16.01
C SER A 498 -16.18 7.64 -14.61
N GLY A 499 -16.31 8.43 -13.55
CA GLY A 499 -16.08 7.95 -12.17
C GLY A 499 -14.59 7.82 -11.85
N GLY A 500 -14.25 7.89 -10.56
CA GLY A 500 -12.87 7.83 -10.06
C GLY A 500 -11.86 8.62 -10.89
N GLN A 501 -10.80 7.92 -11.28
CA GLN A 501 -9.71 8.38 -12.13
C GLN A 501 -10.04 8.30 -13.62
N ALA A 502 -11.04 7.52 -14.02
CA ALA A 502 -11.53 7.45 -15.40
C ALA A 502 -12.26 8.73 -15.87
N ALA A 503 -12.36 9.76 -15.04
CA ALA A 503 -13.30 10.88 -15.17
C ALA A 503 -12.93 11.92 -16.25
N GLY A 504 -13.07 11.52 -17.52
CA GLY A 504 -12.81 12.36 -18.69
C GLY A 504 -11.78 11.77 -19.66
N ASP A 505 -11.27 10.59 -19.35
CA ASP A 505 -10.26 9.88 -20.13
C ASP A 505 -10.68 9.63 -21.59
N LYS A 506 -9.67 9.52 -22.43
CA LYS A 506 -9.73 9.11 -23.82
C LYS A 506 -8.96 7.82 -23.97
N ILE A 507 -9.69 6.72 -24.07
CA ILE A 507 -9.11 5.39 -24.20
C ILE A 507 -9.03 5.03 -25.69
N ALA A 508 -7.85 4.60 -26.12
CA ALA A 508 -7.54 4.14 -27.47
C ALA A 508 -6.61 2.93 -27.39
N SER A 509 -6.73 1.98 -28.32
CA SER A 509 -5.78 0.85 -28.42
C SER A 509 -5.59 0.11 -27.08
N ILE A 510 -6.70 -0.21 -26.41
CA ILE A 510 -6.74 -0.96 -25.14
C ILE A 510 -7.70 -2.14 -25.32
N GLU A 511 -7.24 -3.32 -24.90
CA GLU A 511 -7.96 -4.58 -24.99
C GLU A 511 -8.47 -5.06 -23.62
N ASN A 512 -7.97 -4.52 -22.51
CA ASN A 512 -8.23 -5.05 -21.16
C ASN A 512 -8.54 -3.93 -20.16
N LEU A 513 -9.30 -4.25 -19.11
CA LEU A 513 -9.62 -3.33 -18.01
C LEU A 513 -9.34 -3.98 -16.66
N THR A 514 -8.69 -3.22 -15.79
CA THR A 514 -8.62 -3.50 -14.36
C THR A 514 -9.36 -2.39 -13.62
N GLY A 515 -10.34 -2.76 -12.81
CA GLY A 515 -11.08 -1.87 -11.93
C GLY A 515 -10.27 -1.49 -10.68
N SER A 516 -11.01 -1.15 -9.64
CA SER A 516 -10.60 -0.52 -8.40
C SER A 516 -10.86 -1.47 -7.22
N SER A 517 -10.96 -0.92 -6.00
CA SER A 517 -11.45 -1.65 -4.82
C SER A 517 -12.87 -1.22 -4.42
N TYR A 518 -13.66 -0.78 -5.41
CA TYR A 518 -15.05 -0.34 -5.26
C TYR A 518 -15.91 -0.81 -6.43
N ASN A 519 -17.23 -0.83 -6.22
CA ASN A 519 -18.26 -1.24 -7.19
C ASN A 519 -18.11 -0.60 -8.59
N ASP A 520 -17.45 -1.30 -9.50
CA ASP A 520 -17.09 -0.82 -10.83
C ASP A 520 -18.11 -1.22 -11.91
N VAL A 521 -18.04 -0.52 -13.05
CA VAL A 521 -18.75 -0.88 -14.27
C VAL A 521 -17.76 -0.95 -15.43
N LEU A 522 -17.33 -2.16 -15.78
CA LEU A 522 -16.34 -2.40 -16.82
C LEU A 522 -17.04 -3.02 -18.04
N THR A 523 -16.87 -2.42 -19.21
CA THR A 523 -17.37 -2.97 -20.47
C THR A 523 -16.27 -3.09 -21.51
N GLY A 524 -16.12 -4.29 -22.05
CA GLY A 524 -15.19 -4.62 -23.12
C GLY A 524 -15.65 -4.14 -24.50
N ASN A 525 -15.22 -4.87 -25.54
CA ASN A 525 -15.42 -4.49 -26.93
C ASN A 525 -15.88 -5.66 -27.84
N LYS A 526 -15.14 -5.95 -28.92
CA LYS A 526 -15.44 -6.98 -29.93
C LYS A 526 -14.25 -7.91 -30.20
N THR A 527 -13.20 -7.79 -29.41
CA THR A 527 -12.03 -8.65 -29.38
C THR A 527 -11.99 -9.34 -28.03
N SER A 528 -11.21 -10.42 -27.90
CA SER A 528 -10.91 -10.99 -26.59
C SER A 528 -10.42 -9.92 -25.62
N ASN A 529 -11.08 -9.82 -24.47
CA ASN A 529 -10.76 -8.90 -23.37
C ASN A 529 -10.52 -9.68 -22.06
N VAL A 530 -9.63 -9.16 -21.22
CA VAL A 530 -9.54 -9.52 -19.80
C VAL A 530 -10.17 -8.38 -19.00
N LEU A 531 -11.23 -8.69 -18.25
CA LEU A 531 -11.88 -7.77 -17.31
C LEU A 531 -11.64 -8.27 -15.88
N THR A 532 -10.99 -7.45 -15.06
CA THR A 532 -10.86 -7.69 -13.61
C THR A 532 -11.61 -6.59 -12.86
N GLY A 533 -12.62 -6.94 -12.08
CA GLY A 533 -13.35 -6.00 -11.20
C GLY A 533 -12.44 -5.51 -10.08
N GLY A 534 -12.19 -6.38 -9.10
CA GLY A 534 -11.18 -6.18 -8.05
C GLY A 534 -11.71 -6.55 -6.68
N VAL A 535 -12.18 -5.55 -5.94
CA VAL A 535 -12.94 -5.73 -4.69
C VAL A 535 -14.17 -4.85 -4.79
N GLY A 536 -15.36 -5.37 -4.49
CA GLY A 536 -16.58 -4.58 -4.63
C GLY A 536 -17.80 -5.42 -4.94
N ALA A 537 -18.82 -4.75 -5.45
CA ALA A 537 -19.94 -5.42 -6.11
C ALA A 537 -19.97 -4.90 -7.55
N ASP A 538 -19.19 -5.55 -8.40
CA ASP A 538 -18.78 -5.05 -9.70
C ASP A 538 -19.73 -5.53 -10.80
N LYS A 539 -19.76 -4.79 -11.91
CA LYS A 539 -20.49 -5.17 -13.11
C LYS A 539 -19.54 -5.25 -14.30
N LEU A 540 -19.31 -6.47 -14.78
CA LEU A 540 -18.46 -6.78 -15.92
C LEU A 540 -19.33 -7.22 -17.11
N ASP A 541 -19.05 -6.67 -18.29
CA ASP A 541 -19.74 -6.96 -19.55
C ASP A 541 -18.68 -7.02 -20.66
N ALA A 542 -18.18 -8.21 -20.99
CA ALA A 542 -17.02 -8.34 -21.89
C ALA A 542 -17.39 -8.08 -23.35
N GLY A 543 -18.54 -8.61 -23.78
CA GLY A 543 -19.28 -8.12 -24.95
C GLY A 543 -19.25 -9.09 -26.12
N ALA A 544 -18.12 -9.17 -26.83
CA ALA A 544 -17.92 -10.18 -27.86
C ALA A 544 -16.42 -10.46 -28.05
N GLY A 545 -16.05 -11.72 -28.04
CA GLY A 545 -14.67 -12.15 -27.91
C GLY A 545 -14.66 -13.57 -27.35
N ASN A 546 -13.48 -14.11 -27.08
CA ASN A 546 -13.37 -15.20 -26.11
C ASN A 546 -12.73 -14.56 -24.89
N ASP A 547 -13.53 -14.24 -23.89
CA ASP A 547 -13.18 -13.28 -22.85
C ASP A 547 -12.84 -13.95 -21.53
N PHE A 548 -12.07 -13.26 -20.69
CA PHE A 548 -11.74 -13.68 -19.32
C PHE A 548 -12.31 -12.67 -18.33
N LEU A 549 -13.19 -13.13 -17.46
CA LEU A 549 -13.86 -12.30 -16.46
C LEU A 549 -13.45 -12.77 -15.06
N ILE A 550 -12.86 -11.86 -14.29
CA ILE A 550 -12.52 -12.03 -12.88
C ILE A 550 -13.33 -10.96 -12.14
N GLY A 551 -14.39 -11.37 -11.43
CA GLY A 551 -15.11 -10.45 -10.54
C GLY A 551 -14.17 -9.93 -9.46
N GLY A 552 -13.72 -10.85 -8.61
CA GLY A 552 -12.84 -10.56 -7.48
C GLY A 552 -13.63 -10.71 -6.19
N ALA A 553 -13.32 -9.91 -5.17
CA ALA A 553 -13.94 -10.09 -3.85
C ALA A 553 -15.21 -9.26 -3.67
N GLY A 554 -16.37 -9.94 -3.63
CA GLY A 554 -17.59 -9.38 -3.07
C GLY A 554 -18.88 -9.95 -3.66
N LYS A 555 -19.57 -9.19 -4.51
CA LYS A 555 -20.78 -9.69 -5.18
C LYS A 555 -20.96 -9.12 -6.57
N ASP A 556 -20.49 -9.88 -7.55
CA ASP A 556 -20.30 -9.40 -8.90
C ASP A 556 -21.38 -9.87 -9.86
N ILE A 557 -21.56 -9.10 -10.93
CA ILE A 557 -22.48 -9.37 -12.02
C ILE A 557 -21.68 -9.41 -13.31
N MET A 558 -21.42 -10.63 -13.80
CA MET A 558 -20.59 -10.90 -14.97
C MET A 558 -21.45 -11.29 -16.18
N THR A 559 -21.07 -10.78 -17.35
CA THR A 559 -21.72 -11.06 -18.64
C THR A 559 -20.62 -11.30 -19.66
N GLY A 560 -20.57 -12.51 -20.23
CA GLY A 560 -19.55 -12.86 -21.24
C GLY A 560 -19.89 -12.23 -22.59
N GLY A 561 -21.10 -12.51 -23.07
CA GLY A 561 -21.65 -11.97 -24.30
C GLY A 561 -21.61 -12.96 -25.45
N ILE A 562 -20.80 -12.67 -26.48
CA ILE A 562 -20.71 -13.49 -27.70
C ILE A 562 -19.29 -14.03 -27.89
N GLY A 563 -19.10 -15.27 -27.43
CA GLY A 563 -18.07 -16.17 -27.92
C GLY A 563 -17.95 -17.38 -27.03
N ALA A 564 -16.74 -17.69 -26.56
CA ALA A 564 -16.49 -18.75 -25.58
C ALA A 564 -15.70 -18.19 -24.42
N ASP A 565 -16.42 -17.85 -23.35
CA ASP A 565 -15.93 -16.99 -22.28
C ASP A 565 -15.57 -17.81 -21.03
N THR A 566 -14.65 -17.28 -20.22
CA THR A 566 -14.15 -17.94 -19.00
C THR A 566 -14.33 -17.03 -17.79
N PHE A 567 -15.17 -17.46 -16.86
CA PHE A 567 -15.43 -16.81 -15.58
C PHE A 567 -14.53 -17.44 -14.53
N ILE A 568 -13.57 -16.68 -13.98
CA ILE A 568 -12.51 -17.19 -13.12
C ILE A 568 -12.79 -16.85 -11.65
N LEU A 569 -12.76 -17.85 -10.78
CA LEU A 569 -12.65 -17.68 -9.33
C LEU A 569 -11.28 -18.23 -8.87
N LYS A 570 -10.49 -17.36 -8.26
CA LYS A 570 -9.13 -17.63 -7.75
C LYS A 570 -9.12 -18.06 -6.29
N ALA A 571 -10.11 -17.64 -5.50
CA ALA A 571 -10.25 -18.01 -4.10
C ALA A 571 -11.72 -18.25 -3.73
N PRO A 572 -12.04 -19.16 -2.79
CA PRO A 572 -13.42 -19.37 -2.35
C PRO A 572 -14.01 -18.16 -1.61
N THR A 573 -13.17 -17.23 -1.16
CA THR A 573 -13.56 -15.97 -0.52
C THR A 573 -13.91 -14.86 -1.50
N GLU A 574 -13.71 -15.06 -2.79
CA GLU A 574 -14.11 -14.07 -3.81
C GLU A 574 -15.64 -14.00 -3.93
N THR A 575 -16.31 -15.16 -3.88
CA THR A 575 -17.77 -15.26 -4.00
C THR A 575 -18.45 -15.63 -2.68
N GLY A 576 -19.65 -15.11 -2.45
CA GLY A 576 -20.43 -15.41 -1.25
C GLY A 576 -21.32 -16.66 -1.35
N SER A 577 -22.35 -16.69 -0.52
CA SER A 577 -23.44 -17.68 -0.58
C SER A 577 -24.80 -17.01 -0.41
N GLY A 578 -25.86 -17.65 -0.89
CA GLY A 578 -27.22 -17.12 -0.85
C GLY A 578 -27.33 -15.78 -1.58
N VAL A 579 -27.68 -14.71 -0.86
CA VAL A 579 -27.86 -13.37 -1.47
C VAL A 579 -26.54 -12.68 -1.86
N ASN A 580 -25.39 -13.20 -1.41
CA ASN A 580 -24.06 -12.61 -1.61
C ASN A 580 -23.21 -13.32 -2.67
N ARG A 581 -23.73 -14.36 -3.34
CA ARG A 581 -23.02 -15.07 -4.43
C ARG A 581 -22.95 -14.25 -5.71
N ASP A 582 -21.93 -14.48 -6.52
CA ASP A 582 -21.79 -13.84 -7.83
C ASP A 582 -22.81 -14.35 -8.84
N VAL A 583 -23.05 -13.54 -9.86
CA VAL A 583 -24.08 -13.78 -10.87
C VAL A 583 -23.50 -13.70 -12.27
N ILE A 584 -23.44 -14.83 -12.97
CA ILE A 584 -23.18 -14.89 -14.40
C ILE A 584 -24.52 -14.80 -15.14
N THR A 585 -24.68 -13.81 -16.03
CA THR A 585 -26.01 -13.45 -16.55
C THR A 585 -26.42 -14.13 -17.86
N ASP A 586 -25.49 -14.79 -18.55
CA ASP A 586 -25.71 -15.30 -19.92
C ASP A 586 -24.97 -16.61 -20.28
N PHE A 587 -24.43 -17.32 -19.29
CA PHE A 587 -23.61 -18.53 -19.44
C PHE A 587 -24.18 -19.56 -20.44
N GLN A 588 -23.35 -19.97 -21.41
CA GLN A 588 -23.68 -20.90 -22.48
C GLN A 588 -23.02 -22.28 -22.27
N HIS A 589 -23.83 -23.27 -21.87
CA HIS A 589 -23.40 -24.66 -21.74
C HIS A 589 -22.67 -25.19 -22.99
N GLY A 590 -21.54 -25.87 -22.77
CA GLY A 590 -20.71 -26.46 -23.82
C GLY A 590 -19.86 -25.45 -24.60
N VAL A 591 -20.00 -24.16 -24.29
CA VAL A 591 -19.27 -23.05 -24.91
C VAL A 591 -18.39 -22.40 -23.83
N ASP A 592 -19.01 -21.77 -22.85
CA ASP A 592 -18.34 -21.04 -21.77
C ASP A 592 -17.75 -21.95 -20.70
N LYS A 593 -16.90 -21.39 -19.84
CA LYS A 593 -16.19 -22.08 -18.76
C LYS A 593 -16.30 -21.33 -17.44
N ILE A 594 -16.42 -22.07 -16.35
CA ILE A 594 -16.15 -21.58 -15.00
C ILE A 594 -14.81 -22.17 -14.57
N ASP A 595 -13.81 -21.33 -14.32
CA ASP A 595 -12.48 -21.74 -13.92
C ASP A 595 -12.36 -21.65 -12.39
N LEU A 596 -12.17 -22.82 -11.77
CA LEU A 596 -11.94 -23.00 -10.35
C LEU A 596 -10.53 -23.58 -10.09
N SER A 597 -9.68 -23.71 -11.11
CA SER A 597 -8.41 -24.46 -11.06
C SER A 597 -7.34 -23.83 -10.15
N ALA A 598 -7.53 -22.57 -9.74
CA ALA A 598 -6.70 -21.87 -8.76
C ALA A 598 -7.10 -22.16 -7.30
N ILE A 599 -8.30 -22.72 -7.05
CA ILE A 599 -8.80 -23.03 -5.71
C ILE A 599 -8.37 -24.43 -5.29
N ASP A 600 -7.69 -24.57 -4.15
CA ASP A 600 -7.42 -25.87 -3.53
C ASP A 600 -8.72 -26.49 -3.01
N ALA A 601 -9.24 -27.47 -3.75
CA ALA A 601 -10.49 -28.16 -3.43
C ALA A 601 -10.41 -29.08 -2.18
N ASN A 602 -9.33 -29.02 -1.39
CA ASN A 602 -9.24 -29.68 -0.08
C ASN A 602 -8.38 -28.91 0.93
N GLY A 603 -8.84 -27.72 1.33
CA GLY A 603 -8.17 -26.88 2.35
C GLY A 603 -8.00 -27.51 3.75
N SER A 604 -8.43 -28.76 3.96
CA SER A 604 -8.17 -29.54 5.19
C SER A 604 -6.90 -30.41 5.12
N ALA A 605 -6.30 -30.58 3.94
CA ALA A 605 -5.13 -31.40 3.70
C ALA A 605 -4.06 -30.64 2.90
N ALA A 606 -2.78 -30.92 3.14
CA ALA A 606 -1.70 -30.27 2.39
C ALA A 606 -1.62 -30.81 0.94
N GLY A 607 -1.86 -29.94 -0.04
CA GLY A 607 -1.74 -30.22 -1.47
C GLY A 607 -2.51 -29.19 -2.31
N ASN A 608 -2.77 -29.53 -3.58
CA ASN A 608 -3.76 -28.87 -4.40
C ASN A 608 -4.80 -29.94 -4.78
N GLY A 609 -5.91 -29.99 -4.07
CA GLY A 609 -7.06 -30.82 -4.41
C GLY A 609 -7.78 -30.29 -5.64
N THR A 610 -8.30 -31.19 -6.48
CA THR A 610 -9.13 -30.87 -7.64
C THR A 610 -10.60 -31.15 -7.32
N PHE A 611 -11.53 -30.32 -7.82
CA PHE A 611 -12.96 -30.59 -7.65
C PHE A 611 -13.45 -31.81 -8.46
N HIS A 612 -14.53 -32.45 -7.99
CA HIS A 612 -15.29 -33.45 -8.74
C HIS A 612 -16.75 -33.03 -8.92
N PHE A 613 -17.18 -32.86 -10.17
CA PHE A 613 -18.54 -32.44 -10.50
C PHE A 613 -19.57 -33.58 -10.37
N GLN A 614 -20.61 -33.34 -9.56
CA GLN A 614 -21.77 -34.20 -9.41
C GLN A 614 -22.87 -33.80 -10.41
N ALA A 615 -22.85 -34.41 -11.59
CA ALA A 615 -23.71 -34.01 -12.72
C ALA A 615 -25.23 -34.18 -12.53
N GLN A 616 -25.70 -34.75 -11.42
CA GLN A 616 -27.13 -34.88 -11.14
C GLN A 616 -27.64 -33.61 -10.44
N GLU A 617 -28.69 -32.98 -10.99
CA GLU A 617 -29.41 -31.88 -10.36
C GLU A 617 -29.92 -32.27 -8.96
N ASN A 618 -29.76 -31.38 -7.97
CA ASN A 618 -30.08 -31.63 -6.56
C ASN A 618 -29.36 -32.87 -5.97
N ALA A 619 -28.17 -33.20 -6.47
CA ALA A 619 -27.30 -34.17 -5.81
C ALA A 619 -26.97 -33.67 -4.40
N LEU A 620 -27.07 -34.57 -3.42
CA LEU A 620 -26.45 -34.35 -2.12
C LEU A 620 -24.93 -34.50 -2.28
N PHE A 621 -24.17 -33.64 -1.60
CA PHE A 621 -22.73 -33.80 -1.48
C PHE A 621 -22.38 -35.21 -0.99
N ASP A 622 -21.34 -35.81 -1.57
CA ASP A 622 -20.96 -37.18 -1.27
C ASP A 622 -20.02 -37.31 -0.05
N HIS A 623 -19.95 -36.24 0.77
CA HIS A 623 -19.09 -36.07 1.93
C HIS A 623 -17.61 -36.37 1.61
N LYS A 624 -17.14 -35.84 0.47
CA LYS A 624 -15.73 -35.79 0.08
C LYS A 624 -15.36 -34.36 -0.24
N ALA A 625 -14.20 -33.94 0.23
CA ALA A 625 -13.57 -32.68 -0.16
C ALA A 625 -13.53 -32.54 -1.69
N GLY A 626 -13.91 -31.35 -2.17
CA GLY A 626 -13.93 -30.98 -3.58
C GLY A 626 -15.23 -31.35 -4.31
N ALA A 627 -16.31 -31.68 -3.61
CA ALA A 627 -17.58 -31.99 -4.26
C ALA A 627 -18.23 -30.72 -4.84
N LEU A 628 -18.49 -30.72 -6.15
CA LEU A 628 -19.16 -29.62 -6.84
C LEU A 628 -20.55 -30.07 -7.29
N ALA A 629 -21.60 -29.56 -6.63
CA ALA A 629 -23.00 -29.87 -6.87
C ALA A 629 -23.74 -28.69 -7.51
N TRP A 630 -24.98 -28.93 -7.96
CA TRP A 630 -25.83 -27.86 -8.50
C TRP A 630 -27.32 -28.15 -8.33
N HIS A 631 -28.10 -27.08 -8.23
CA HIS A 631 -29.57 -27.12 -8.19
C HIS A 631 -30.19 -26.00 -9.02
N TYR A 632 -31.48 -26.14 -9.33
CA TYR A 632 -32.28 -25.14 -10.01
C TYR A 632 -33.31 -24.53 -9.04
N GLU A 633 -33.30 -23.21 -8.91
CA GLU A 633 -34.26 -22.46 -8.09
C GLU A 633 -35.39 -21.91 -8.98
N ASP A 634 -36.46 -22.70 -9.17
CA ASP A 634 -37.70 -22.28 -9.83
C ASP A 634 -38.37 -21.16 -9.04
N HIS A 635 -38.35 -19.94 -9.59
CA HIS A 635 -38.98 -18.76 -9.01
C HIS A 635 -40.30 -18.44 -9.73
N ALA A 636 -41.17 -19.46 -9.77
CA ALA A 636 -42.49 -19.47 -10.43
C ALA A 636 -43.22 -18.11 -10.43
N GLY A 637 -43.14 -17.41 -11.55
CA GLY A 637 -43.87 -16.16 -11.82
C GLY A 637 -43.01 -14.90 -11.96
N THR A 638 -41.69 -14.96 -11.75
CA THR A 638 -40.76 -13.87 -12.08
C THR A 638 -39.68 -14.34 -13.06
N ALA A 639 -39.01 -13.41 -13.75
CA ALA A 639 -37.86 -13.71 -14.62
C ALA A 639 -36.58 -13.94 -13.79
N SER A 640 -36.69 -14.72 -12.71
CA SER A 640 -35.71 -14.86 -11.63
C SER A 640 -35.28 -16.32 -11.40
N ASP A 641 -35.65 -17.21 -12.31
CA ASP A 641 -35.15 -18.58 -12.35
C ASP A 641 -33.62 -18.56 -12.42
N VAL A 642 -32.96 -19.39 -11.62
CA VAL A 642 -31.50 -19.46 -11.55
C VAL A 642 -31.01 -20.89 -11.36
N THR A 643 -29.83 -21.17 -11.89
CA THR A 643 -29.06 -22.37 -11.61
C THR A 643 -27.97 -21.99 -10.62
N VAL A 644 -27.89 -22.67 -9.49
CA VAL A 644 -26.89 -22.40 -8.45
C VAL A 644 -25.92 -23.55 -8.41
N ILE A 645 -24.63 -23.23 -8.50
CA ILE A 645 -23.50 -24.14 -8.32
C ILE A 645 -23.04 -23.98 -6.87
N GLN A 646 -22.77 -25.10 -6.20
CA GLN A 646 -22.38 -25.15 -4.79
C GLN A 646 -21.13 -26.03 -4.64
N ALA A 647 -20.14 -25.56 -3.89
CA ALA A 647 -18.89 -26.28 -3.67
C ALA A 647 -18.70 -26.66 -2.20
N ASP A 648 -18.50 -27.94 -1.91
CA ASP A 648 -18.07 -28.48 -0.61
C ASP A 648 -16.58 -28.86 -0.72
N MET A 649 -15.70 -27.99 -0.23
CA MET A 649 -14.25 -28.14 -0.27
C MET A 649 -13.72 -28.99 0.89
N ASN A 650 -14.44 -29.06 2.00
CA ASN A 650 -13.94 -29.69 3.22
C ASN A 650 -14.49 -31.12 3.46
N GLY A 651 -15.59 -31.48 2.79
CA GLY A 651 -16.25 -32.78 2.81
C GLY A 651 -17.28 -32.98 3.92
N ASP A 652 -17.68 -31.93 4.65
CA ASP A 652 -18.69 -32.05 5.73
C ASP A 652 -20.13 -32.15 5.20
N GLY A 653 -20.36 -31.85 3.91
CA GLY A 653 -21.68 -31.84 3.27
C GLY A 653 -22.41 -30.50 3.36
N ILE A 654 -21.70 -29.41 3.65
CA ILE A 654 -22.16 -28.02 3.59
C ILE A 654 -21.34 -27.31 2.50
N HIS A 655 -21.95 -26.37 1.77
CA HIS A 655 -21.20 -25.57 0.80
C HIS A 655 -20.33 -24.52 1.49
N ASP A 656 -19.10 -24.38 1.03
CA ASP A 656 -18.18 -23.30 1.41
C ASP A 656 -18.42 -22.03 0.58
N PHE A 657 -18.85 -22.16 -0.69
CA PHE A 657 -19.23 -21.04 -1.57
C PHE A 657 -20.27 -21.43 -2.65
N GLU A 658 -20.90 -20.42 -3.27
CA GLU A 658 -21.88 -20.61 -4.36
C GLU A 658 -21.60 -19.70 -5.57
N VAL A 659 -21.96 -20.13 -6.79
CA VAL A 659 -22.01 -19.28 -8.00
C VAL A 659 -23.38 -19.39 -8.65
N GLN A 660 -23.98 -18.27 -9.06
CA GLN A 660 -25.30 -18.25 -9.68
C GLN A 660 -25.24 -18.01 -11.19
N LEU A 661 -25.89 -18.87 -11.97
CA LEU A 661 -26.17 -18.66 -13.39
C LEU A 661 -27.63 -18.24 -13.56
N LYS A 662 -27.88 -17.27 -14.43
CA LYS A 662 -29.24 -16.81 -14.73
C LYS A 662 -29.98 -17.80 -15.63
N GLY A 663 -31.19 -18.20 -15.24
CA GLY A 663 -32.02 -19.18 -15.94
C GLY A 663 -31.64 -20.64 -15.62
N LEU A 664 -32.30 -21.58 -16.31
CA LEU A 664 -31.98 -23.00 -16.26
C LEU A 664 -30.80 -23.31 -17.20
N VAL A 665 -29.68 -23.75 -16.63
CA VAL A 665 -28.47 -24.18 -17.34
C VAL A 665 -28.25 -25.66 -17.05
N HIS A 666 -28.20 -26.49 -18.08
CA HIS A 666 -27.92 -27.92 -17.95
C HIS A 666 -26.41 -28.18 -17.90
N LEU A 667 -25.83 -28.06 -16.71
CA LEU A 667 -24.39 -28.16 -16.49
C LEU A 667 -23.83 -29.58 -16.72
N GLY A 668 -22.62 -29.63 -17.28
CA GLY A 668 -21.81 -30.84 -17.47
C GLY A 668 -20.37 -30.62 -17.02
N ALA A 669 -19.62 -31.71 -16.80
CA ALA A 669 -18.22 -31.63 -16.37
C ALA A 669 -17.28 -30.89 -17.36
N GLY A 670 -17.71 -30.69 -18.61
CA GLY A 670 -16.98 -29.91 -19.61
C GLY A 670 -17.21 -28.39 -19.54
N ASP A 671 -18.08 -27.92 -18.65
CA ASP A 671 -18.33 -26.49 -18.40
C ASP A 671 -17.37 -25.89 -17.37
N PHE A 672 -16.49 -26.70 -16.79
CA PHE A 672 -15.58 -26.32 -15.72
C PHE A 672 -14.11 -26.56 -16.07
N LEU A 673 -13.22 -25.74 -15.52
CA LEU A 673 -11.79 -26.02 -15.39
C LEU A 673 -11.50 -26.24 -13.89
N LEU A 674 -11.01 -27.44 -13.53
CA LEU A 674 -10.97 -27.99 -12.16
C LEU A 674 -9.59 -28.61 -11.82
#